data_AF-A0A2H0DMH6-F1
#
_entry.id   AF-A0A2H0DMH6-F1
#
_cell.length_a   1.000
_cell.length_b   1.000
_cell.length_c   1.000
_cell.angle_alpha   90.00
_cell.angle_beta   90.00
_cell.angle_gamma   90.00
#
_symmetry.space_group_name_H-M   'P 1'
#
loop_
_entity.id
_entity.type
_entity.pdbx_description
1 polymer ?
#
loop_
_entity_poly.entity_id
_entity_poly.type
_entity_poly.pdbx_seq_one_letter_code
_entity_poly.pdbx_strand_id
1 'polypeptide(L)'
;MIKRGTSLWAIGAAGTILFAGLYATRRDFSRRQIRIFSEMAVSPAGKAQASTTVFADGRIQRAPVAGTAARGAEFEGYGSGDAERARAAVELKNPVKADLAALTRGKEVFSNFCAHCHGPKGRGDGAVARAFSGFAISVTGKATYDLPDGELFHIASFGRNLMPGHASQIGIKDRWKAVHYLRDLQDRERRRLGPLWAVPEDPRRRHLISVPYGKELFAQNCSACHGEEGRRPKPGIPTLNTPAVLAIADDAFYWDIIRHGKKGTQMPAWEKILTPTQVKSLVLYVRSWSGGKVDRSEVLSAEGTVRRGRAIFYGHCAGCHGSKGEGGIGVSLRSETFQALVSDEFLRDTITFGRGHTPMPANYDLNSKEVRDVIAYIRSFRKVRSSWKEVQPLLASASQKIGKSVYRSKCAGCHGKKGEGGIGSRLNSQSFLARVDDKFLYDSLFQGRPGTAMPAWTHLESKDAADVIGYIRAWQTGPAIALSQAKISGDADHGEMLFTRHCKRCHGGGGKGELGAQLANPVFQKLVPDQFLWDTIAHGKDGTDMSGFLSSGKANLSPSEINDLVAYLRRVGSEARVDPPKRDYAWANKEAGREIFEKKAGCASCHGSRGEGGSGPALGNPAFLRVASDGFIAGMVILGRTGTEMRSFYRGGNVSLEKEEVENVVAYIRDFAKRENPLPRRWPSSASTVAEGSLLFAKNCQGCHGTEGHGSKGDSPDGYAPALNSQEFLRAATDDFLLATIAIGRPNTPMRPFSKGSGGITDLSAEDIRKVVAYIRSWEKK
;
A
#
# COMPACT_ATOMS: atom_id res chain seq x y z
N MET A 1 56.58 -11.41 25.50
CA MET A 1 57.49 -10.24 25.40
C MET A 1 57.29 -9.60 24.03
N ILE A 2 56.71 -8.39 23.97
CA ILE A 2 57.37 -7.11 23.56
C ILE A 2 57.75 -7.14 22.06
N LYS A 3 57.36 -6.26 21.13
CA LYS A 3 56.69 -4.94 21.14
C LYS A 3 56.16 -4.63 19.72
N ARG A 4 55.20 -3.70 19.69
CA ARG A 4 54.60 -2.94 18.58
C ARG A 4 55.54 -2.52 17.43
N GLY A 5 54.97 -2.35 16.23
CA GLY A 5 55.07 -1.07 15.52
C GLY A 5 55.43 -1.10 14.03
N THR A 6 54.59 -1.66 13.15
CA THR A 6 54.59 -1.22 11.75
C THR A 6 53.89 0.14 11.69
N SER A 7 54.68 1.18 11.37
CA SER A 7 54.35 2.57 11.59
C SER A 7 53.33 3.10 10.57
N LEU A 8 52.33 3.83 11.08
CA LEU A 8 51.44 4.71 10.30
C LEU A 8 52.20 5.74 9.43
N TRP A 9 53.50 5.90 9.65
CA TRP A 9 54.40 6.79 8.89
C TRP A 9 54.73 6.27 7.49
N ALA A 10 54.80 4.95 7.27
CA ALA A 10 55.13 4.40 5.95
C ALA A 10 53.99 4.60 4.93
N ILE A 11 52.74 4.49 5.38
CA ILE A 11 51.54 4.73 4.57
C ILE A 11 51.33 6.23 4.34
N GLY A 12 51.61 7.06 5.35
CA GLY A 12 51.61 8.51 5.23
C GLY A 12 52.62 9.02 4.20
N ALA A 13 53.87 8.56 4.25
CA ALA A 13 54.93 8.98 3.33
C ALA A 13 54.63 8.61 1.87
N ALA A 14 54.09 7.41 1.61
CA ALA A 14 53.69 7.00 0.27
C ALA A 14 52.53 7.85 -0.29
N GLY A 15 51.56 8.21 0.56
CA GLY A 15 50.45 9.11 0.19
C GLY A 15 50.92 10.53 -0.13
N THR A 16 51.87 11.07 0.62
CA THR A 16 52.41 12.43 0.41
C THR A 16 53.26 12.52 -0.85
N ILE A 17 54.04 11.47 -1.18
CA ILE A 17 54.81 11.41 -2.44
C ILE A 17 53.89 11.34 -3.66
N LEU A 18 52.79 10.58 -3.57
CA LEU A 18 51.79 10.51 -4.65
C LEU A 18 51.06 11.85 -4.86
N PHE A 19 50.69 12.53 -3.77
CA PHE A 19 50.05 13.85 -3.84
C PHE A 19 51.00 14.94 -4.33
N ALA A 20 52.27 14.92 -3.91
CA ALA A 20 53.29 15.85 -4.39
C ALA A 20 53.60 15.63 -5.88
N GLY A 21 53.63 14.38 -6.34
CA GLY A 21 53.79 14.06 -7.77
C GLY A 21 52.61 14.52 -8.63
N LEU A 22 51.37 14.37 -8.14
CA LEU A 22 50.16 14.87 -8.81
C LEU A 22 50.07 16.41 -8.79
N TYR A 23 50.58 17.07 -7.74
CA TYR A 23 50.63 18.52 -7.67
C TYR A 23 51.74 19.11 -8.57
N ALA A 24 52.90 18.47 -8.64
CA ALA A 24 54.01 18.87 -9.51
C ALA A 24 53.73 18.64 -11.01
N THR A 25 52.79 17.76 -11.35
CA THR A 25 52.34 17.51 -12.74
C THR A 25 51.07 18.28 -13.12
N ARG A 26 50.47 19.07 -12.21
CA ARG A 26 49.40 19.99 -12.57
C ARG A 26 49.96 21.06 -13.50
N ARG A 27 49.53 21.02 -14.76
CA ARG A 27 49.75 22.10 -15.72
C ARG A 27 49.10 23.37 -15.17
N ASP A 28 49.93 24.32 -14.76
CA ASP A 28 49.51 25.66 -14.41
C ASP A 28 49.15 26.43 -15.69
N PHE A 29 47.85 26.55 -15.97
CA PHE A 29 47.33 27.30 -17.13
C PHE A 29 47.45 28.83 -16.96
N SER A 30 47.91 29.33 -15.81
CA SER A 30 48.14 30.76 -15.58
C SER A 30 49.51 31.25 -16.05
N ARG A 31 50.46 30.34 -16.33
CA ARG A 31 51.72 30.70 -17.00
C ARG A 31 51.48 30.89 -18.49
N ARG A 32 51.91 32.04 -19.04
CA ARG A 32 51.94 32.31 -20.48
C ARG A 32 52.71 31.18 -21.18
N GLN A 33 52.00 30.35 -21.94
CA GLN A 33 52.62 29.45 -22.87
C GLN A 33 53.27 30.29 -23.96
N ILE A 34 54.60 30.22 -24.10
CA ILE A 34 55.30 30.86 -25.21
C ILE A 34 54.89 30.12 -26.46
N ARG A 35 54.03 30.75 -27.26
CA ARG A 35 53.52 30.21 -28.52
C ARG A 35 54.46 30.66 -29.62
N ILE A 36 55.36 29.77 -30.04
CA ILE A 36 56.38 30.03 -31.08
C ILE A 36 55.71 30.24 -32.46
N PHE A 37 54.45 29.79 -32.63
CA PHE A 37 53.60 30.06 -33.80
C PHE A 37 52.17 30.43 -33.35
N SER A 38 51.95 31.69 -32.94
CA SER A 38 50.66 32.20 -32.47
C SER A 38 49.52 31.98 -33.48
N GLU A 39 49.81 32.12 -34.77
CA GLU A 39 48.87 32.01 -35.88
C GLU A 39 48.30 30.59 -36.08
N MET A 40 49.00 29.57 -35.57
CA MET A 40 48.56 28.16 -35.61
C MET A 40 47.85 27.74 -34.32
N ALA A 41 48.10 28.44 -33.21
CA ALA A 41 47.51 28.17 -31.90
C ALA A 41 46.23 28.99 -31.62
N VAL A 42 46.01 30.08 -32.37
CA VAL A 42 44.79 30.88 -32.37
C VAL A 42 44.29 30.92 -33.79
N SER A 43 43.18 30.24 -34.06
CA SER A 43 42.55 30.33 -35.38
C SER A 43 42.09 31.78 -35.61
N PRO A 44 42.40 32.41 -36.75
CA PRO A 44 41.83 33.69 -37.15
C PRO A 44 40.33 33.57 -37.52
N ALA A 45 39.73 32.40 -37.34
CA ALA A 45 38.29 32.20 -37.51
C ALA A 45 37.53 33.18 -36.62
N GLY A 46 36.69 34.00 -37.26
CA GLY A 46 35.76 34.86 -36.55
C GLY A 46 34.89 34.05 -35.59
N LYS A 47 34.62 34.59 -34.41
CA LYS A 47 33.69 33.94 -33.47
C LYS A 47 32.32 33.80 -34.16
N ALA A 48 31.68 32.65 -33.97
CA ALA A 48 30.42 32.28 -34.63
C ALA A 48 29.30 33.33 -34.59
N GLN A 49 29.34 34.25 -33.61
CA GLN A 49 28.34 35.30 -33.37
C GLN A 49 28.91 36.72 -33.50
N ALA A 50 30.18 36.89 -33.89
CA ALA A 50 30.77 38.20 -34.07
C ALA A 50 30.32 38.83 -35.41
N SER A 51 30.31 40.16 -35.45
CA SER A 51 30.05 40.92 -36.68
C SER A 51 31.24 40.86 -37.63
N THR A 52 30.99 40.94 -38.93
CA THR A 52 32.02 41.02 -39.96
C THR A 52 31.66 41.99 -41.05
N THR A 53 32.67 42.63 -41.64
CA THR A 53 32.54 43.46 -42.84
C THR A 53 32.67 42.65 -44.13
N VAL A 54 33.04 41.36 -44.02
CA VAL A 54 33.29 40.47 -45.18
C VAL A 54 31.99 40.08 -45.90
N PHE A 55 30.87 40.02 -45.19
CA PHE A 55 29.57 39.64 -45.77
C PHE A 55 28.55 40.75 -45.59
N ALA A 56 27.71 40.96 -46.62
CA ALA A 56 26.74 42.06 -46.67
C ALA A 56 25.68 42.03 -45.54
N ASP A 57 25.42 40.85 -44.94
CA ASP A 57 24.50 40.69 -43.82
C ASP A 57 25.17 40.89 -42.44
N GLY A 58 26.47 41.23 -42.42
CA GLY A 58 27.23 41.51 -41.21
C GLY A 58 27.55 40.29 -40.35
N ARG A 59 27.19 39.06 -40.78
CA ARG A 59 27.27 37.84 -39.96
C ARG A 59 28.44 36.96 -40.34
N ILE A 60 29.25 36.53 -39.36
CA ILE A 60 30.34 35.57 -39.58
C ILE A 60 29.81 34.17 -39.93
N GLN A 61 28.73 33.72 -39.28
CA GLN A 61 28.07 32.47 -39.67
C GLN A 61 27.21 32.67 -40.91
N ARG A 62 27.56 31.94 -41.98
CA ARG A 62 26.77 31.91 -43.22
C ARG A 62 25.58 30.98 -43.07
N ALA A 63 24.41 31.43 -43.53
CA ALA A 63 23.29 30.53 -43.78
C ALA A 63 23.69 29.52 -44.89
N PRO A 64 23.22 28.27 -44.82
CA PRO A 64 23.34 27.33 -45.94
C PRO A 64 22.75 27.94 -47.22
N VAL A 65 23.32 27.62 -48.38
CA VAL A 65 22.78 28.05 -49.67
C VAL A 65 21.34 27.55 -49.80
N ALA A 66 20.44 28.38 -50.34
CA ALA A 66 19.05 27.99 -50.57
C ALA A 66 18.99 26.68 -51.39
N GLY A 67 18.23 25.69 -50.91
CA GLY A 67 18.15 24.35 -51.52
C GLY A 67 19.20 23.33 -51.03
N THR A 68 20.06 23.68 -50.07
CA THR A 68 21.02 22.73 -49.48
C THR A 68 20.28 21.61 -48.72
N ALA A 69 20.42 20.37 -49.18
CA ALA A 69 19.91 19.17 -48.50
C ALA A 69 21.02 18.47 -47.70
N ALA A 70 20.75 18.12 -46.45
CA ALA A 70 21.69 17.36 -45.62
C ALA A 70 21.81 15.91 -46.12
N ARG A 71 23.03 15.38 -46.27
CA ARG A 71 23.24 13.97 -46.64
C ARG A 71 22.62 13.05 -45.58
N GLY A 72 21.71 12.18 -46.00
CA GLY A 72 21.00 11.25 -45.10
C GLY A 72 19.68 11.81 -44.52
N ALA A 73 19.25 13.01 -44.90
CA ALA A 73 17.90 13.47 -44.62
C ALA A 73 16.93 12.78 -45.62
N GLU A 74 16.14 11.82 -45.13
CA GLU A 74 14.92 11.41 -45.85
C GLU A 74 14.08 12.68 -46.06
N PHE A 75 13.72 12.96 -47.31
CA PHE A 75 13.03 14.18 -47.69
C PHE A 75 11.66 14.18 -46.98
N GLU A 76 11.43 15.13 -46.07
CA GLU A 76 10.24 15.11 -45.20
C GLU A 76 8.93 15.35 -45.97
N GLY A 77 8.95 15.78 -47.24
CA GLY A 77 7.72 16.02 -48.01
C GLY A 77 6.86 17.18 -47.46
N TYR A 78 7.33 17.91 -46.45
CA TYR A 78 6.66 19.08 -45.86
C TYR A 78 7.56 20.31 -45.92
N GLY A 79 6.97 21.46 -46.24
CA GLY A 79 7.63 22.77 -46.21
C GLY A 79 7.43 23.52 -44.89
N SER A 80 7.96 24.75 -44.81
CA SER A 80 7.64 25.69 -43.72
C SER A 80 6.28 26.37 -43.97
N GLY A 81 5.67 26.92 -42.91
CA GLY A 81 4.42 27.69 -42.99
C GLY A 81 3.20 27.00 -42.37
N ASP A 82 2.11 27.77 -42.22
CA ASP A 82 0.92 27.35 -41.47
C ASP A 82 0.12 26.24 -42.16
N ALA A 83 0.04 26.27 -43.49
CA ALA A 83 -0.66 25.25 -44.29
C ALA A 83 0.03 23.88 -44.18
N GLU A 84 1.37 23.86 -44.29
CA GLU A 84 2.17 22.65 -44.14
C GLU A 84 2.12 22.10 -42.72
N ARG A 85 2.10 22.98 -41.71
CA ARG A 85 1.92 22.60 -40.30
C ARG A 85 0.56 21.94 -40.06
N ALA A 86 -0.51 22.51 -40.61
CA ALA A 86 -1.85 21.94 -40.51
C ALA A 86 -1.95 20.58 -41.22
N ARG A 87 -1.29 20.43 -42.37
CA ARG A 87 -1.21 19.15 -43.09
C ARG A 87 -0.44 18.10 -42.29
N ALA A 88 0.71 18.47 -41.73
CA ALA A 88 1.48 17.61 -40.84
C ALA A 88 0.70 17.18 -39.59
N ALA A 89 -0.15 18.05 -39.03
CA ALA A 89 -0.99 17.73 -37.88
C ALA A 89 -1.94 16.53 -38.12
N VAL A 90 -2.36 16.33 -39.37
CA VAL A 90 -3.30 15.27 -39.78
C VAL A 90 -2.57 14.04 -40.31
N GLU A 91 -1.55 14.25 -41.14
CA GLU A 91 -0.91 13.17 -41.91
C GLU A 91 0.23 12.47 -41.15
N LEU A 92 0.98 13.21 -40.32
CA LEU A 92 2.15 12.65 -39.65
C LEU A 92 1.80 11.95 -38.34
N LYS A 93 2.23 10.69 -38.25
CA LYS A 93 2.20 9.90 -37.03
C LYS A 93 3.62 9.54 -36.62
N ASN A 94 3.87 9.51 -35.33
CA ASN A 94 5.19 9.16 -34.81
C ASN A 94 5.51 7.68 -35.13
N PRO A 95 6.52 7.40 -35.99
CA PRO A 95 6.83 6.04 -36.42
C PRO A 95 7.75 5.30 -35.43
N VAL A 96 8.27 5.99 -34.41
CA VAL A 96 9.19 5.41 -33.42
C VAL A 96 8.39 4.73 -32.32
N LYS A 97 8.74 3.49 -31.96
CA LYS A 97 8.15 2.78 -30.81
C LYS A 97 8.45 3.52 -29.51
N ALA A 98 7.42 3.73 -28.69
CA ALA A 98 7.56 4.34 -27.37
C ALA A 98 8.14 3.32 -26.34
N ASP A 99 9.46 3.16 -26.32
CA ASP A 99 10.19 2.32 -25.37
C ASP A 99 11.25 3.10 -24.57
N LEU A 100 11.91 2.41 -23.62
CA LEU A 100 12.90 3.04 -22.73
C LEU A 100 14.09 3.63 -23.49
N ALA A 101 14.49 3.01 -24.61
CA ALA A 101 15.59 3.51 -25.44
C ALA A 101 15.19 4.80 -26.17
N ALA A 102 13.98 4.85 -26.74
CA ALA A 102 13.45 6.04 -27.40
C ALA A 102 13.31 7.23 -26.44
N LEU A 103 12.80 7.00 -25.22
CA LEU A 103 12.67 8.03 -24.19
C LEU A 103 14.02 8.53 -23.68
N THR A 104 14.99 7.64 -23.47
CA THR A 104 16.35 8.00 -23.04
C THR A 104 17.01 8.91 -24.06
N ARG A 105 16.95 8.53 -25.35
CA ARG A 105 17.50 9.36 -26.43
C ARG A 105 16.72 10.67 -26.62
N GLY A 106 15.40 10.63 -26.54
CA GLY A 106 14.56 11.83 -26.63
C GLY A 106 14.88 12.86 -25.55
N LYS A 107 15.17 12.40 -24.33
CA LYS A 107 15.64 13.25 -23.22
C LYS A 107 16.95 13.97 -23.54
N GLU A 108 17.92 13.27 -24.12
CA GLU A 108 19.20 13.86 -24.52
C GLU A 108 18.98 14.96 -25.57
N VAL A 109 18.18 14.66 -26.60
CA VAL A 109 17.85 15.62 -27.67
C VAL A 109 17.16 16.86 -27.07
N PHE A 110 16.14 16.68 -26.23
CA PHE A 110 15.45 17.80 -25.61
C PHE A 110 16.37 18.62 -24.70
N SER A 111 17.26 17.98 -23.94
CA SER A 111 18.22 18.66 -23.07
C SER A 111 19.21 19.51 -23.85
N ASN A 112 19.70 19.00 -24.99
CA ASN A 112 20.71 19.67 -25.81
C ASN A 112 20.12 20.81 -26.66
N PHE A 113 18.92 20.65 -27.20
CA PHE A 113 18.37 21.58 -28.19
C PHE A 113 17.21 22.43 -27.66
N CYS A 114 16.38 21.90 -26.76
CA CYS A 114 15.10 22.54 -26.38
C CYS A 114 15.13 23.20 -25.00
N ALA A 115 15.85 22.60 -24.03
CA ALA A 115 15.83 22.99 -22.62
C ALA A 115 16.43 24.39 -22.36
N HIS A 116 17.27 24.91 -23.24
CA HIS A 116 17.85 26.25 -23.14
C HIS A 116 16.77 27.36 -23.19
N CYS A 117 15.71 27.13 -23.96
CA CYS A 117 14.55 28.04 -24.06
C CYS A 117 13.38 27.55 -23.22
N HIS A 118 12.99 26.28 -23.35
CA HIS A 118 11.81 25.75 -22.68
C HIS A 118 12.05 25.26 -21.25
N GLY A 119 13.31 25.25 -20.80
CA GLY A 119 13.71 24.73 -19.49
C GLY A 119 13.79 23.20 -19.44
N PRO A 120 14.51 22.63 -18.46
CA PRO A 120 14.71 21.18 -18.35
C PRO A 120 13.41 20.40 -18.11
N LYS A 121 12.34 21.08 -17.70
CA LYS A 121 11.00 20.51 -17.48
C LYS A 121 9.97 21.01 -18.51
N GLY A 122 10.38 21.74 -19.54
CA GLY A 122 9.48 22.28 -20.57
C GLY A 122 8.52 23.38 -20.08
N ARG A 123 8.85 24.07 -18.99
CA ARG A 123 7.98 25.07 -18.33
C ARG A 123 8.12 26.49 -18.88
N GLY A 124 8.99 26.71 -19.87
CA GLY A 124 9.30 28.03 -20.40
C GLY A 124 10.27 28.82 -19.52
N ASP A 125 11.07 28.13 -18.69
CA ASP A 125 11.97 28.71 -17.69
C ASP A 125 13.45 28.47 -18.00
N GLY A 126 13.76 28.25 -19.28
CA GLY A 126 15.13 28.10 -19.77
C GLY A 126 15.97 29.37 -19.52
N ALA A 127 17.29 29.21 -19.52
CA ALA A 127 18.21 30.33 -19.30
C ALA A 127 17.98 31.48 -20.29
N VAL A 128 17.64 31.16 -21.55
CA VAL A 128 17.32 32.15 -22.59
C VAL A 128 15.98 32.85 -22.29
N ALA A 129 14.97 32.09 -21.86
CA ALA A 129 13.64 32.63 -21.53
C ALA A 129 13.66 33.58 -20.32
N ARG A 130 14.59 33.37 -19.37
CA ARG A 130 14.79 34.28 -18.23
C ARG A 130 15.48 35.58 -18.63
N ALA A 131 16.37 35.54 -19.62
CA ALA A 131 17.05 36.72 -20.14
C ALA A 131 16.15 37.59 -21.04
N PHE A 132 15.20 36.98 -21.74
CA PHE A 132 14.28 37.67 -22.66
C PHE A 132 12.83 37.31 -22.33
N SER A 133 12.16 38.13 -21.51
CA SER A 133 10.80 37.87 -21.05
C SER A 133 9.80 37.78 -22.20
N GLY A 134 9.08 36.65 -22.30
CA GLY A 134 8.12 36.37 -23.37
C GLY A 134 8.67 35.57 -24.55
N PHE A 135 9.95 35.18 -24.52
CA PHE A 135 10.60 34.50 -25.65
C PHE A 135 10.25 33.00 -25.78
N ALA A 136 9.91 32.30 -24.68
CA ALA A 136 9.57 30.88 -24.72
C ALA A 136 8.24 30.57 -24.03
N ILE A 137 7.43 29.73 -24.67
CA ILE A 137 6.20 29.19 -24.09
C ILE A 137 6.48 27.90 -23.30
N SER A 138 5.61 27.60 -22.35
CA SER A 138 5.57 26.28 -21.72
C SER A 138 5.04 25.25 -22.72
N VAL A 139 5.90 24.30 -23.09
CA VAL A 139 5.55 23.18 -23.99
C VAL A 139 4.82 22.05 -23.26
N THR A 140 4.77 22.11 -21.92
CA THR A 140 4.00 21.20 -21.07
C THR A 140 2.57 21.67 -20.78
N GLY A 141 2.16 22.83 -21.31
CA GLY A 141 0.81 23.37 -21.12
C GLY A 141 -0.25 22.68 -21.96
N LYS A 142 -1.52 22.79 -21.52
CA LYS A 142 -2.66 22.20 -22.22
C LYS A 142 -2.73 22.62 -23.69
N ALA A 143 -2.48 23.89 -24.00
CA ALA A 143 -2.49 24.39 -25.38
C ALA A 143 -1.48 23.68 -26.29
N THR A 144 -0.31 23.29 -25.78
CA THR A 144 0.69 22.51 -26.54
C THR A 144 0.40 21.01 -26.49
N TYR A 145 -0.22 20.52 -25.41
CA TYR A 145 -0.64 19.13 -25.29
C TYR A 145 -1.71 18.76 -26.32
N ASP A 146 -2.66 19.67 -26.57
CA ASP A 146 -3.76 19.46 -27.52
C ASP A 146 -3.29 19.42 -28.99
N LEU A 147 -2.05 19.83 -29.28
CA LEU A 147 -1.49 19.74 -30.63
C LEU A 147 -1.19 18.27 -30.98
N PRO A 148 -1.51 17.80 -32.20
CA PRO A 148 -1.11 16.46 -32.66
C PRO A 148 0.41 16.26 -32.72
N ASP A 149 0.86 15.02 -32.60
CA ASP A 149 2.29 14.65 -32.67
C ASP A 149 2.95 15.14 -33.95
N GLY A 150 2.24 15.05 -35.08
CA GLY A 150 2.70 15.57 -36.37
C GLY A 150 2.91 17.09 -36.40
N GLU A 151 2.06 17.85 -35.72
CA GLU A 151 2.24 19.30 -35.59
C GLU A 151 3.43 19.64 -34.68
N LEU A 152 3.62 18.92 -33.59
CA LEU A 152 4.77 19.10 -32.70
C LEU A 152 6.09 18.77 -33.42
N PHE A 153 6.09 17.72 -34.23
CA PHE A 153 7.22 17.35 -35.07
C PHE A 153 7.53 18.46 -36.09
N HIS A 154 6.51 18.97 -36.79
CA HIS A 154 6.65 20.06 -37.75
C HIS A 154 7.23 21.34 -37.10
N ILE A 155 6.70 21.73 -35.94
CA ILE A 155 7.21 22.89 -35.19
C ILE A 155 8.68 22.68 -34.79
N ALA A 156 9.07 21.47 -34.41
CA ALA A 156 10.48 21.17 -34.10
C ALA A 156 11.38 21.20 -35.35
N SER A 157 10.88 20.79 -36.51
CA SER A 157 11.61 20.84 -37.78
C SER A 157 11.78 22.26 -38.30
N PHE A 158 10.69 23.04 -38.39
CA PHE A 158 10.64 24.29 -39.14
C PHE A 158 10.46 25.55 -38.28
N GLY A 159 10.18 25.39 -36.99
CA GLY A 159 9.95 26.50 -36.08
C GLY A 159 8.52 27.05 -36.14
N ARG A 160 8.20 27.94 -35.19
CA ARG A 160 6.93 28.68 -35.13
C ARG A 160 7.11 29.96 -34.33
N ASN A 161 6.65 31.08 -34.87
CA ASN A 161 6.86 32.41 -34.27
C ASN A 161 8.35 32.66 -34.00
N LEU A 162 8.73 32.87 -32.73
CA LEU A 162 10.11 33.11 -32.31
C LEU A 162 10.92 31.81 -32.11
N MET A 163 10.30 30.63 -32.22
CA MET A 163 11.01 29.34 -32.10
C MET A 163 11.73 29.01 -33.42
N PRO A 164 13.06 28.80 -33.42
CA PRO A 164 13.79 28.38 -34.61
C PRO A 164 13.49 26.92 -35.00
N GLY A 165 13.64 26.60 -36.28
CA GLY A 165 13.59 25.23 -36.78
C GLY A 165 14.90 24.48 -36.54
N HIS A 166 14.81 23.21 -36.15
CA HIS A 166 15.97 22.34 -35.87
C HIS A 166 16.19 21.24 -36.93
N ALA A 167 15.53 21.35 -38.10
CA ALA A 167 15.67 20.37 -39.19
C ALA A 167 17.13 20.09 -39.59
N SER A 168 17.98 21.11 -39.57
CA SER A 168 19.40 21.04 -39.96
C SER A 168 20.33 20.49 -38.87
N GLN A 169 19.87 20.40 -37.61
CA GLN A 169 20.72 20.07 -36.45
C GLN A 169 20.36 18.72 -35.81
N ILE A 170 19.13 18.25 -35.99
CA ILE A 170 18.61 17.04 -35.35
C ILE A 170 18.23 16.04 -36.46
N GLY A 171 18.40 14.74 -36.25
CA GLY A 171 17.90 13.72 -37.18
C GLY A 171 16.39 13.49 -37.05
N ILE A 172 15.74 13.00 -38.11
CA ILE A 172 14.27 12.73 -38.14
C ILE A 172 13.84 11.82 -36.99
N LYS A 173 14.51 10.66 -36.82
CA LYS A 173 14.22 9.71 -35.73
C LYS A 173 14.41 10.36 -34.35
N ASP A 174 15.36 11.28 -34.22
CA ASP A 174 15.67 11.94 -32.94
C ASP A 174 14.68 13.07 -32.63
N ARG A 175 14.15 13.78 -33.65
CA ARG A 175 13.00 14.69 -33.48
C ARG A 175 11.75 13.92 -33.01
N TRP A 176 11.45 12.76 -33.60
CA TRP A 176 10.34 11.92 -33.17
C TRP A 176 10.50 11.37 -31.74
N LYS A 177 11.72 10.99 -31.34
CA LYS A 177 12.02 10.63 -29.94
C LYS A 177 11.89 11.82 -29.00
N ALA A 178 12.25 13.03 -29.43
CA ALA A 178 12.04 14.24 -28.65
C ALA A 178 10.54 14.54 -28.44
N VAL A 179 9.69 14.24 -29.43
CA VAL A 179 8.22 14.30 -29.27
C VAL A 179 7.75 13.30 -28.21
N HIS A 180 8.22 12.04 -28.22
CA HIS A 180 7.92 11.06 -27.15
C HIS A 180 8.33 11.57 -25.76
N TYR A 181 9.51 12.16 -25.65
CA TYR A 181 9.97 12.73 -24.39
C TYR A 181 9.16 13.97 -23.97
N LEU A 182 8.73 14.81 -24.92
CA LEU A 182 7.84 15.92 -24.66
C LEU A 182 6.48 15.44 -24.13
N ARG A 183 5.92 14.36 -24.69
CA ARG A 183 4.69 13.73 -24.17
C ARG A 183 4.88 13.23 -22.73
N ASP A 184 6.02 12.61 -22.41
CA ASP A 184 6.35 12.22 -21.04
C ASP A 184 6.44 13.45 -20.09
N LEU A 185 7.07 14.55 -20.53
CA LEU A 185 7.10 15.80 -19.76
C LEU A 185 5.70 16.40 -19.54
N GLN A 186 4.87 16.42 -20.58
CA GLN A 186 3.48 16.87 -20.51
C GLN A 186 2.66 16.02 -19.54
N ASP A 187 2.81 14.69 -19.60
CA ASP A 187 2.11 13.77 -18.70
C ASP A 187 2.56 13.90 -17.25
N ARG A 188 3.86 14.10 -17.01
CA ARG A 188 4.39 14.39 -15.67
C ARG A 188 3.83 15.71 -15.13
N GLU A 189 3.74 16.75 -15.95
CA GLU A 189 3.22 18.05 -15.52
C GLU A 189 1.69 18.03 -15.32
N ARG A 190 0.94 17.32 -16.18
CA ARG A 190 -0.48 17.01 -15.99
C ARG A 190 -0.71 16.32 -14.64
N ARG A 191 0.03 15.25 -14.37
CA ARG A 191 -0.10 14.49 -13.11
C ARG A 191 0.28 15.33 -11.89
N ARG A 192 1.27 16.21 -12.02
CA ARG A 192 1.68 17.12 -10.93
C ARG A 192 0.61 18.16 -10.60
N LEU A 193 -0.04 18.72 -11.61
CA LEU A 193 -0.98 19.85 -11.46
C LEU A 193 -2.44 19.41 -11.34
N GLY A 194 -2.78 18.17 -11.70
CA GLY A 194 -4.15 17.67 -11.61
C GLY A 194 -5.16 18.54 -12.39
N PRO A 195 -6.36 18.78 -11.84
CA PRO A 195 -7.37 19.65 -12.45
C PRO A 195 -6.87 21.07 -12.79
N LEU A 196 -5.90 21.62 -12.04
CA LEU A 196 -5.36 22.97 -12.29
C LEU A 196 -4.59 23.08 -13.61
N TRP A 197 -4.23 21.96 -14.24
CA TRP A 197 -3.53 21.97 -15.53
C TRP A 197 -4.36 22.61 -16.66
N ALA A 198 -5.69 22.53 -16.60
CA ALA A 198 -6.58 23.04 -17.65
C ALA A 198 -6.91 24.55 -17.53
N VAL A 199 -6.52 25.19 -16.44
CA VAL A 199 -6.87 26.58 -16.13
C VAL A 199 -5.92 27.56 -16.86
N PRO A 200 -6.43 28.65 -17.47
CA PRO A 200 -5.58 29.67 -18.14
C PRO A 200 -4.55 30.30 -17.21
N GLU A 201 -3.32 30.49 -17.68
CA GLU A 201 -2.20 31.04 -16.90
C GLU A 201 -1.27 31.88 -17.77
N ASP A 202 -0.55 32.82 -17.17
CA ASP A 202 0.50 33.57 -17.89
C ASP A 202 1.69 32.63 -18.17
N PRO A 203 2.00 32.33 -19.45
CA PRO A 203 3.10 31.45 -19.80
C PRO A 203 4.45 31.91 -19.23
N ARG A 204 4.61 33.22 -19.01
CA ARG A 204 5.85 33.82 -18.48
C ARG A 204 6.07 33.56 -17.00
N ARG A 205 5.01 33.22 -16.24
CA ARG A 205 5.06 33.08 -14.77
C ARG A 205 4.85 31.65 -14.29
N ARG A 206 4.71 30.67 -15.18
CA ARG A 206 4.43 29.27 -14.83
C ARG A 206 5.46 28.63 -13.89
N HIS A 207 6.71 29.07 -13.96
CA HIS A 207 7.78 28.60 -13.08
C HIS A 207 7.56 28.95 -11.60
N LEU A 208 6.73 29.96 -11.31
CA LEU A 208 6.37 30.36 -9.95
C LEU A 208 5.34 29.40 -9.32
N ILE A 209 4.69 28.53 -10.10
CA ILE A 209 3.67 27.57 -9.63
C ILE A 209 4.31 26.48 -8.77
N SER A 210 4.43 26.76 -7.48
CA SER A 210 5.17 25.95 -6.51
C SER A 210 4.60 26.07 -5.09
N VAL A 211 4.82 25.04 -4.28
CA VAL A 211 4.44 25.03 -2.86
C VAL A 211 5.16 26.13 -2.06
N PRO A 212 6.48 26.37 -2.23
CA PRO A 212 7.17 27.45 -1.50
C PRO A 212 6.59 28.85 -1.80
N TYR A 213 6.31 29.15 -3.08
CA TYR A 213 5.72 30.44 -3.44
C TYR A 213 4.28 30.58 -2.91
N GLY A 214 3.50 29.50 -2.96
CA GLY A 214 2.18 29.45 -2.33
C GLY A 214 2.22 29.68 -0.82
N LYS A 215 3.24 29.13 -0.13
CA LYS A 215 3.45 29.35 1.31
C LYS A 215 3.69 30.82 1.63
N GLU A 216 4.53 31.49 0.85
CA GLU A 216 4.82 32.92 1.01
C GLU A 216 3.56 33.77 0.79
N LEU A 217 2.82 33.51 -0.30
CA LEU A 217 1.56 34.19 -0.58
C LEU A 217 0.53 33.96 0.54
N PHE A 218 0.44 32.75 1.07
CA PHE A 218 -0.48 32.41 2.15
C PHE A 218 -0.12 33.14 3.45
N ALA A 219 1.18 33.21 3.77
CA ALA A 219 1.67 33.95 4.92
C ALA A 219 1.31 35.45 4.82
N GLN A 220 1.48 36.05 3.64
CA GLN A 220 1.20 37.46 3.38
C GLN A 220 -0.30 37.81 3.37
N ASN A 221 -1.15 36.91 2.86
CA ASN A 221 -2.54 37.26 2.52
C ASN A 221 -3.62 36.49 3.30
N CYS A 222 -3.33 35.29 3.81
CA CYS A 222 -4.34 34.34 4.31
C CYS A 222 -4.19 34.01 5.80
N SER A 223 -2.96 34.02 6.31
CA SER A 223 -2.59 33.58 7.66
C SER A 223 -3.26 34.40 8.77
N ALA A 224 -3.52 35.69 8.55
CA ALA A 224 -4.15 36.57 9.52
C ALA A 224 -5.53 36.07 9.98
N CYS A 225 -6.28 35.45 9.05
CA CYS A 225 -7.60 34.89 9.30
C CYS A 225 -7.56 33.38 9.54
N HIS A 226 -6.83 32.62 8.72
CA HIS A 226 -6.84 31.15 8.77
C HIS A 226 -5.75 30.54 9.68
N GLY A 227 -4.88 31.36 10.27
CA GLY A 227 -3.77 30.93 11.12
C GLY A 227 -2.56 30.45 10.32
N GLU A 228 -1.43 30.30 11.01
CA GLU A 228 -0.23 29.62 10.50
C GLU A 228 -0.61 28.21 10.00
N GLU A 229 -0.22 27.89 8.76
CA GLU A 229 -0.56 26.63 8.08
C GLU A 229 -2.07 26.29 8.05
N GLY A 230 -2.96 27.28 8.12
CA GLY A 230 -4.41 27.05 8.08
C GLY A 230 -5.02 26.52 9.39
N ARG A 231 -4.30 26.60 10.51
CA ARG A 231 -4.67 26.06 11.84
C ARG A 231 -5.35 27.07 12.78
N ARG A 232 -6.43 27.73 12.35
CA ARG A 232 -7.20 28.62 13.25
C ARG A 232 -8.59 28.05 13.56
N PRO A 233 -8.87 27.71 14.84
CA PRO A 233 -10.22 27.40 15.28
C PRO A 233 -10.88 28.67 15.83
N LYS A 234 -11.62 29.41 14.99
CA LYS A 234 -12.50 30.51 15.43
C LYS A 234 -13.90 30.36 14.83
N PRO A 235 -14.98 30.69 15.55
CA PRO A 235 -16.33 30.70 14.99
C PRO A 235 -16.40 31.57 13.72
N GLY A 236 -16.95 31.02 12.64
CA GLY A 236 -17.10 31.72 11.35
C GLY A 236 -15.86 31.72 10.43
N ILE A 237 -14.70 31.25 10.88
CA ILE A 237 -13.50 31.10 10.04
C ILE A 237 -13.02 29.64 10.09
N PRO A 238 -13.10 28.89 8.97
CA PRO A 238 -12.77 27.47 8.98
C PRO A 238 -11.26 27.23 9.07
N THR A 239 -10.91 26.14 9.75
CA THR A 239 -9.58 25.54 9.71
C THR A 239 -9.39 24.82 8.37
N LEU A 240 -8.38 25.23 7.60
CA LEU A 240 -8.23 24.82 6.19
C LEU A 240 -7.44 23.52 6.02
N ASN A 241 -6.53 23.23 6.94
CA ASN A 241 -5.65 22.06 6.84
C ASN A 241 -6.22 20.83 7.55
N THR A 242 -7.53 20.82 7.81
CA THR A 242 -8.17 19.62 8.33
C THR A 242 -8.39 18.63 7.17
N PRO A 243 -8.15 17.34 7.41
CA PRO A 243 -8.53 16.27 6.51
C PRO A 243 -9.91 16.39 5.86
N ALA A 244 -10.93 16.70 6.66
CA ALA A 244 -12.31 16.82 6.19
C ALA A 244 -12.49 17.96 5.17
N VAL A 245 -11.85 19.12 5.41
CA VAL A 245 -11.89 20.27 4.49
C VAL A 245 -11.09 19.95 3.23
N LEU A 246 -9.91 19.35 3.36
CA LEU A 246 -9.06 18.97 2.21
C LEU A 246 -9.65 17.82 1.37
N ALA A 247 -10.55 17.00 1.93
CA ALA A 247 -11.22 15.91 1.22
C ALA A 247 -12.49 16.34 0.48
N ILE A 248 -13.21 17.34 0.99
CA ILE A 248 -14.49 17.81 0.41
C ILE A 248 -14.25 18.90 -0.65
N ALA A 249 -13.22 19.73 -0.44
CA ALA A 249 -12.84 20.79 -1.37
C ALA A 249 -11.77 20.28 -2.35
N ASP A 250 -12.14 20.17 -3.62
CA ASP A 250 -11.21 19.86 -4.71
C ASP A 250 -10.46 21.11 -5.18
N ASP A 251 -9.53 20.93 -6.12
CA ASP A 251 -8.72 22.02 -6.67
C ASP A 251 -9.59 23.11 -7.32
N ALA A 252 -10.75 22.74 -7.89
CA ALA A 252 -11.69 23.66 -8.52
C ALA A 252 -12.45 24.49 -7.47
N PHE A 253 -12.85 23.88 -6.36
CA PHE A 253 -13.41 24.58 -5.22
C PHE A 253 -12.40 25.59 -4.65
N TYR A 254 -11.15 25.17 -4.41
CA TYR A 254 -10.15 26.09 -3.86
C TYR A 254 -9.81 27.22 -4.83
N TRP A 255 -9.75 26.93 -6.12
CA TRP A 255 -9.62 27.93 -7.15
C TRP A 255 -10.76 28.97 -7.10
N ASP A 256 -12.01 28.50 -7.02
CA ASP A 256 -13.22 29.33 -7.04
C ASP A 256 -13.37 30.17 -5.76
N ILE A 257 -13.26 29.53 -4.59
CA ILE A 257 -13.44 30.18 -3.29
C ILE A 257 -12.35 31.23 -2.99
N ILE A 258 -11.13 31.03 -3.51
CA ILE A 258 -10.04 32.03 -3.39
C ILE A 258 -10.32 33.20 -4.33
N ARG A 259 -10.73 32.94 -5.58
CA ARG A 259 -10.95 34.02 -6.54
C ARG A 259 -12.16 34.89 -6.21
N HIS A 260 -13.29 34.26 -5.93
CA HIS A 260 -14.58 34.95 -5.80
C HIS A 260 -14.99 35.20 -4.35
N GLY A 261 -14.26 34.64 -3.37
CA GLY A 261 -14.62 34.73 -1.96
C GLY A 261 -15.96 34.06 -1.66
N LYS A 262 -16.57 34.37 -0.51
CA LYS A 262 -17.91 33.89 -0.17
C LYS A 262 -18.80 35.05 0.26
N LYS A 263 -19.80 35.36 -0.57
CA LYS A 263 -20.78 36.43 -0.30
C LYS A 263 -21.46 36.21 1.05
N GLY A 264 -21.52 37.27 1.87
CA GLY A 264 -22.11 37.22 3.22
C GLY A 264 -21.20 36.65 4.32
N THR A 265 -19.91 36.41 4.04
CA THR A 265 -18.92 36.03 5.07
C THR A 265 -17.69 36.94 5.04
N GLN A 266 -16.75 36.70 5.96
CA GLN A 266 -15.48 37.43 6.07
C GLN A 266 -14.42 36.99 5.04
N MET A 267 -14.75 36.13 4.05
CA MET A 267 -13.82 35.66 3.02
C MET A 267 -13.91 36.56 1.77
N PRO A 268 -12.91 37.44 1.50
CA PRO A 268 -12.95 38.36 0.37
C PRO A 268 -12.63 37.67 -0.97
N ALA A 269 -12.99 38.34 -2.07
CA ALA A 269 -12.62 37.93 -3.43
C ALA A 269 -11.21 38.42 -3.79
N TRP A 270 -10.31 37.51 -4.16
CA TRP A 270 -8.90 37.83 -4.40
C TRP A 270 -8.54 38.03 -5.87
N GLU A 271 -9.46 37.85 -6.82
CA GLU A 271 -9.17 37.90 -8.25
C GLU A 271 -8.68 39.25 -8.79
N LYS A 272 -8.92 40.36 -8.07
CA LYS A 272 -8.41 41.69 -8.40
C LYS A 272 -6.99 41.96 -7.87
N ILE A 273 -6.50 41.09 -6.98
CA ILE A 273 -5.23 41.25 -6.25
C ILE A 273 -4.23 40.18 -6.68
N LEU A 274 -4.70 38.95 -6.89
CA LEU A 274 -3.88 37.79 -7.21
C LEU A 274 -4.07 37.34 -8.67
N THR A 275 -2.96 37.11 -9.35
CA THR A 275 -2.95 36.52 -10.70
C THR A 275 -3.36 35.04 -10.67
N PRO A 276 -3.86 34.47 -11.80
CA PRO A 276 -4.09 33.04 -11.95
C PRO A 276 -2.95 32.14 -11.46
N THR A 277 -1.69 32.52 -11.76
CA THR A 277 -0.49 31.81 -11.33
C THR A 277 -0.30 31.82 -9.81
N GLN A 278 -0.60 32.94 -9.14
CA GLN A 278 -0.51 33.06 -7.69
C GLN A 278 -1.60 32.24 -7.01
N VAL A 279 -2.83 32.27 -7.52
CA VAL A 279 -3.94 31.45 -7.01
C VAL A 279 -3.61 29.95 -7.15
N LYS A 280 -3.08 29.49 -8.30
CA LYS A 280 -2.61 28.08 -8.43
C LYS A 280 -1.57 27.70 -7.38
N SER A 281 -0.63 28.61 -7.10
CA SER A 281 0.42 28.36 -6.09
C SER A 281 -0.17 28.24 -4.69
N LEU A 282 -1.15 29.09 -4.35
CA LEU A 282 -1.91 28.99 -3.10
C LEU A 282 -2.69 27.67 -3.00
N VAL A 283 -3.40 27.26 -4.07
CA VAL A 283 -4.09 25.97 -4.09
C VAL A 283 -3.09 24.84 -3.88
N LEU A 284 -1.95 24.82 -4.58
CA LEU A 284 -0.92 23.79 -4.38
C LEU A 284 -0.36 23.77 -2.95
N TYR A 285 -0.20 24.92 -2.31
CA TYR A 285 0.23 24.99 -0.92
C TYR A 285 -0.84 24.44 0.04
N VAL A 286 -2.11 24.83 -0.12
CA VAL A 286 -3.23 24.29 0.67
C VAL A 286 -3.36 22.77 0.45
N ARG A 287 -3.23 22.30 -0.79
CA ARG A 287 -3.25 20.87 -1.14
C ARG A 287 -2.04 20.11 -0.63
N SER A 288 -0.90 20.77 -0.39
CA SER A 288 0.27 20.12 0.22
C SER A 288 0.03 19.64 1.65
N TRP A 289 -1.02 20.13 2.30
CA TRP A 289 -1.46 19.64 3.61
C TRP A 289 -2.26 18.34 3.54
N SER A 290 -2.79 17.97 2.36
CA SER A 290 -3.38 16.65 2.16
C SER A 290 -2.25 15.63 2.12
N GLY A 291 -2.13 14.81 3.17
CA GLY A 291 -1.11 13.77 3.25
C GLY A 291 -1.24 12.83 2.04
N GLY A 292 -0.14 12.60 1.33
CA GLY A 292 -0.12 11.75 0.15
C GLY A 292 -0.68 10.34 0.39
N LYS A 293 -0.98 9.62 -0.71
CA LYS A 293 -1.36 8.20 -0.68
C LYS A 293 -0.47 7.44 0.30
N VAL A 294 -1.06 6.66 1.20
CA VAL A 294 -0.34 5.77 2.12
C VAL A 294 0.60 4.87 1.30
N ASP A 295 1.91 5.09 1.43
CA ASP A 295 2.89 4.15 0.93
C ASP A 295 2.86 2.91 1.83
N ARG A 296 2.38 1.81 1.26
CA ARG A 296 2.18 0.55 1.98
C ARG A 296 3.52 -0.04 2.47
N SER A 297 4.63 0.25 1.79
CA SER A 297 5.97 -0.24 2.14
C SER A 297 6.52 0.41 3.41
N GLU A 298 6.05 1.62 3.72
CA GLU A 298 6.45 2.31 4.94
C GLU A 298 5.69 1.83 6.18
N VAL A 299 4.59 1.08 6.04
CA VAL A 299 3.77 0.66 7.19
C VAL A 299 4.29 -0.66 7.77
N LEU A 300 5.25 -0.57 8.70
CA LEU A 300 5.73 -1.68 9.53
C LEU A 300 5.09 -1.65 10.93
N SER A 301 4.58 -2.78 11.41
CA SER A 301 3.83 -2.85 12.67
C SER A 301 4.65 -2.72 13.96
N ALA A 302 5.95 -3.03 13.90
CA ALA A 302 6.82 -3.04 15.06
C ALA A 302 7.30 -1.63 15.50
N GLU A 303 7.02 -0.58 14.73
CA GLU A 303 7.61 0.74 14.91
C GLU A 303 6.60 1.85 15.29
N GLY A 304 5.33 1.50 15.49
CA GLY A 304 4.26 2.44 15.83
C GLY A 304 4.21 2.83 17.31
N THR A 305 3.69 4.03 17.61
CA THR A 305 3.51 4.54 18.98
C THR A 305 2.12 4.25 19.51
N VAL A 306 1.99 3.35 20.50
CA VAL A 306 0.71 2.98 21.15
C VAL A 306 -0.07 4.20 21.65
N ARG A 307 0.60 5.18 22.27
CA ARG A 307 -0.04 6.41 22.79
C ARG A 307 -0.70 7.25 21.71
N ARG A 308 0.00 7.47 20.59
CA ARG A 308 -0.54 8.23 19.43
C ARG A 308 -1.64 7.44 18.74
N GLY A 309 -1.44 6.13 18.56
CA GLY A 309 -2.42 5.22 18.00
C GLY A 309 -3.73 5.21 18.75
N ARG A 310 -3.65 5.22 20.09
CA ARG A 310 -4.84 5.36 20.96
C ARG A 310 -5.62 6.62 20.63
N ALA A 311 -4.97 7.78 20.60
CA ALA A 311 -5.66 9.05 20.31
C ALA A 311 -6.39 9.03 18.96
N ILE A 312 -5.71 8.54 17.91
CA ILE A 312 -6.29 8.40 16.57
C ILE A 312 -7.45 7.41 16.57
N PHE A 313 -7.27 6.25 17.22
CA PHE A 313 -8.30 5.22 17.32
C PHE A 313 -9.56 5.73 18.03
N TYR A 314 -9.43 6.51 19.10
CA TYR A 314 -10.57 7.13 19.78
C TYR A 314 -11.33 8.09 18.87
N GLY A 315 -10.63 8.91 18.07
CA GLY A 315 -11.24 9.89 17.17
C GLY A 315 -11.94 9.27 15.95
N HIS A 316 -11.42 8.15 15.43
CA HIS A 316 -11.87 7.60 14.13
C HIS A 316 -12.52 6.20 14.21
N CYS A 317 -12.18 5.38 15.21
CA CYS A 317 -12.49 3.95 15.22
C CYS A 317 -13.40 3.52 16.37
N ALA A 318 -13.26 4.16 17.55
CA ALA A 318 -13.95 3.76 18.77
C ALA A 318 -15.49 3.83 18.66
N GLY A 319 -16.02 4.73 17.83
CA GLY A 319 -17.46 4.83 17.59
C GLY A 319 -18.08 3.57 16.97
N CYS A 320 -17.29 2.71 16.30
CA CYS A 320 -17.76 1.42 15.84
C CYS A 320 -17.17 0.26 16.64
N HIS A 321 -15.88 0.34 16.99
CA HIS A 321 -15.13 -0.77 17.59
C HIS A 321 -15.04 -0.73 19.12
N GLY A 322 -15.68 0.24 19.77
CA GLY A 322 -15.60 0.44 21.22
C GLY A 322 -14.29 1.10 21.64
N SER A 323 -14.30 1.72 22.82
CA SER A 323 -13.20 2.55 23.35
C SER A 323 -11.89 1.79 23.63
N LYS A 324 -11.98 0.47 23.84
CA LYS A 324 -10.86 -0.45 24.08
C LYS A 324 -10.86 -1.59 23.04
N GLY A 325 -11.49 -1.39 21.88
CA GLY A 325 -11.57 -2.40 20.82
C GLY A 325 -12.48 -3.58 21.17
N GLU A 326 -13.34 -3.46 22.18
CA GLU A 326 -14.31 -4.47 22.62
C GLU A 326 -15.32 -4.88 21.55
N GLY A 327 -15.50 -4.04 20.54
CA GLY A 327 -16.54 -4.17 19.54
C GLY A 327 -17.70 -3.24 19.87
N GLY A 328 -18.80 -3.47 19.17
CA GLY A 328 -19.92 -2.55 19.03
C GLY A 328 -20.43 -2.78 17.63
N ILE A 329 -20.73 -1.71 16.87
CA ILE A 329 -21.05 -1.80 15.42
C ILE A 329 -20.02 -2.60 14.65
N GLY A 330 -18.74 -2.27 14.84
CA GLY A 330 -17.61 -2.98 14.29
C GLY A 330 -17.27 -4.25 15.07
N VAL A 331 -16.52 -5.13 14.44
CA VAL A 331 -16.03 -6.37 15.06
C VAL A 331 -15.17 -6.06 16.30
N SER A 332 -15.17 -6.97 17.28
CA SER A 332 -14.27 -6.88 18.43
C SER A 332 -12.82 -7.02 17.98
N LEU A 333 -12.06 -5.93 18.04
CA LEU A 333 -10.65 -5.90 17.70
C LEU A 333 -9.79 -6.51 18.82
N ARG A 334 -10.29 -6.63 20.05
CA ARG A 334 -9.60 -7.32 21.15
C ARG A 334 -9.95 -8.81 21.27
N SER A 335 -10.74 -9.36 20.35
CA SER A 335 -11.03 -10.81 20.32
C SER A 335 -9.74 -11.60 20.20
N GLU A 336 -9.58 -12.63 21.03
CA GLU A 336 -8.37 -13.46 21.07
C GLU A 336 -8.09 -14.12 19.72
N THR A 337 -9.09 -14.78 19.14
CA THR A 337 -8.96 -15.45 17.83
C THR A 337 -8.70 -14.45 16.70
N PHE A 338 -9.32 -13.27 16.75
CA PHE A 338 -9.05 -12.21 15.77
C PHE A 338 -7.60 -11.73 15.87
N GLN A 339 -7.16 -11.36 17.06
CA GLN A 339 -5.79 -10.88 17.30
C GLN A 339 -4.73 -11.91 16.96
N ALA A 340 -5.05 -13.19 17.12
CA ALA A 340 -4.13 -14.26 16.85
C ALA A 340 -3.96 -14.57 15.36
N LEU A 341 -5.00 -14.36 14.54
CA LEU A 341 -4.99 -14.65 13.10
C LEU A 341 -4.79 -13.42 12.21
N VAL A 342 -5.22 -12.24 12.64
CA VAL A 342 -5.16 -11.03 11.81
C VAL A 342 -3.70 -10.62 11.58
N SER A 343 -3.36 -10.29 10.34
CA SER A 343 -2.04 -9.75 9.98
C SER A 343 -2.03 -8.22 10.03
N ASP A 344 -0.86 -7.62 10.11
CA ASP A 344 -0.76 -6.15 10.16
C ASP A 344 -1.08 -5.51 8.81
N GLU A 345 -0.83 -6.22 7.72
CA GLU A 345 -1.19 -5.83 6.36
C GLU A 345 -2.71 -5.81 6.20
N PHE A 346 -3.41 -6.80 6.77
CA PHE A 346 -4.86 -6.82 6.82
C PHE A 346 -5.42 -5.62 7.59
N LEU A 347 -4.80 -5.28 8.73
CA LEU A 347 -5.19 -4.10 9.51
C LEU A 347 -4.90 -2.81 8.74
N ARG A 348 -3.68 -2.63 8.20
CA ARG A 348 -3.30 -1.47 7.39
C ARG A 348 -4.30 -1.26 6.27
N ASP A 349 -4.56 -2.29 5.46
CA ASP A 349 -5.42 -2.15 4.30
C ASP A 349 -6.88 -1.93 4.66
N THR A 350 -7.36 -2.59 5.72
CA THR A 350 -8.72 -2.36 6.21
C THR A 350 -8.85 -0.92 6.72
N ILE A 351 -7.82 -0.37 7.38
CA ILE A 351 -7.80 1.02 7.85
C ILE A 351 -7.69 1.97 6.66
N THR A 352 -6.80 1.73 5.71
CA THR A 352 -6.56 2.64 4.58
C THR A 352 -7.74 2.66 3.60
N PHE A 353 -8.26 1.49 3.23
CA PHE A 353 -9.21 1.35 2.13
C PHE A 353 -10.63 1.02 2.58
N GLY A 354 -10.86 0.86 3.89
CA GLY A 354 -12.14 0.42 4.42
C GLY A 354 -12.58 -0.92 3.87
N ARG A 355 -13.88 -1.18 3.96
CA ARG A 355 -14.54 -2.30 3.29
C ARG A 355 -15.87 -1.83 2.70
N GLY A 356 -15.86 -1.55 1.41
CA GLY A 356 -17.06 -1.10 0.67
C GLY A 356 -18.22 -2.07 0.88
N HIS A 357 -19.46 -1.59 0.99
CA HIS A 357 -20.65 -2.40 1.35
C HIS A 357 -20.59 -3.02 2.76
N THR A 358 -19.76 -2.49 3.67
CA THR A 358 -19.82 -2.79 5.11
C THR A 358 -19.69 -1.50 5.92
N PRO A 359 -20.07 -1.48 7.21
CA PRO A 359 -19.97 -0.27 8.03
C PRO A 359 -18.53 0.12 8.39
N MET A 360 -17.51 -0.50 7.80
CA MET A 360 -16.11 -0.12 7.93
C MET A 360 -15.75 0.88 6.81
N PRO A 361 -15.77 2.20 7.07
CA PRO A 361 -15.51 3.20 6.05
C PRO A 361 -14.05 3.20 5.59
N ALA A 362 -13.81 3.82 4.44
CA ALA A 362 -12.49 4.06 3.87
C ALA A 362 -12.06 5.52 4.13
N ASN A 363 -10.81 5.85 3.79
CA ASN A 363 -10.33 7.24 3.68
C ASN A 363 -10.37 8.04 4.99
N TYR A 364 -9.90 7.46 6.09
CA TYR A 364 -9.71 8.20 7.36
C TYR A 364 -8.62 9.29 7.30
N ASP A 365 -8.08 9.60 6.11
CA ASP A 365 -7.00 10.55 5.83
C ASP A 365 -5.79 10.41 6.79
N LEU A 366 -5.37 9.17 6.99
CA LEU A 366 -4.21 8.81 7.80
C LEU A 366 -2.99 8.62 6.90
N ASN A 367 -1.85 9.20 7.27
CA ASN A 367 -0.57 8.89 6.61
C ASN A 367 -0.02 7.52 7.08
N SER A 368 1.02 7.01 6.41
CA SER A 368 1.63 5.72 6.74
C SER A 368 2.04 5.59 8.21
N LYS A 369 2.55 6.66 8.82
CA LYS A 369 2.95 6.66 10.24
C LYS A 369 1.75 6.55 11.18
N GLU A 370 0.67 7.24 10.88
CA GLU A 370 -0.55 7.19 11.68
C GLU A 370 -1.23 5.82 11.60
N VAL A 371 -1.23 5.20 10.41
CA VAL A 371 -1.70 3.82 10.26
C VAL A 371 -0.84 2.85 11.09
N ARG A 372 0.50 3.01 11.09
CA ARG A 372 1.39 2.24 11.99
C ARG A 372 1.05 2.44 13.46
N ASP A 373 0.82 3.68 13.88
CA ASP A 373 0.49 4.01 15.27
C ASP A 373 -0.84 3.34 15.68
N VAL A 374 -1.88 3.40 14.84
CA VAL A 374 -3.17 2.74 15.09
C VAL A 374 -3.02 1.22 15.17
N ILE A 375 -2.25 0.61 14.27
CA ILE A 375 -1.93 -0.82 14.33
C ILE A 375 -1.24 -1.17 15.65
N ALA A 376 -0.24 -0.38 16.07
CA ALA A 376 0.44 -0.60 17.35
C ALA A 376 -0.53 -0.53 18.55
N TYR A 377 -1.51 0.38 18.51
CA TYR A 377 -2.56 0.42 19.53
C TYR A 377 -3.49 -0.81 19.48
N ILE A 378 -3.95 -1.23 18.29
CA ILE A 378 -4.75 -2.46 18.14
C ILE A 378 -3.98 -3.68 18.65
N ARG A 379 -2.65 -3.75 18.43
CA ARG A 379 -1.80 -4.82 18.93
C ARG A 379 -1.56 -4.77 20.42
N SER A 380 -1.68 -3.60 21.06
CA SER A 380 -1.60 -3.49 22.53
C SER A 380 -2.71 -4.25 23.26
N PHE A 381 -3.80 -4.61 22.57
CA PHE A 381 -4.84 -5.47 23.14
C PHE A 381 -4.39 -6.92 23.33
N ARG A 382 -3.30 -7.35 22.66
CA ARG A 382 -2.68 -8.65 22.90
C ARG A 382 -1.97 -8.60 24.25
N LYS A 383 -2.66 -9.06 25.29
CA LYS A 383 -2.01 -9.34 26.56
C LYS A 383 -1.02 -10.49 26.32
N VAL A 384 0.27 -10.17 26.22
CA VAL A 384 1.34 -11.16 26.31
C VAL A 384 1.46 -11.48 27.79
N ARG A 385 0.94 -12.64 28.21
CA ARG A 385 0.95 -13.04 29.62
C ARG A 385 2.30 -13.58 30.08
N SER A 386 3.15 -13.97 29.14
CA SER A 386 4.35 -14.75 29.41
C SER A 386 5.52 -14.29 28.56
N SER A 387 6.68 -14.13 29.18
CA SER A 387 7.97 -13.85 28.52
C SER A 387 8.87 -15.09 28.53
N TRP A 388 9.86 -15.14 27.62
CA TRP A 388 10.83 -16.24 27.61
C TRP A 388 11.57 -16.39 28.94
N LYS A 389 11.89 -15.26 29.61
CA LYS A 389 12.57 -15.25 30.91
C LYS A 389 11.75 -15.96 32.00
N GLU A 390 10.43 -15.92 31.92
CA GLU A 390 9.53 -16.59 32.87
C GLU A 390 9.30 -18.05 32.50
N VAL A 391 9.23 -18.37 31.20
CA VAL A 391 9.00 -19.74 30.72
C VAL A 391 10.24 -20.63 30.86
N GLN A 392 11.43 -20.11 30.53
CA GLN A 392 12.68 -20.87 30.52
C GLN A 392 12.95 -21.66 31.81
N PRO A 393 12.87 -21.08 33.02
CA PRO A 393 13.13 -21.85 34.25
C PRO A 393 12.07 -22.91 34.53
N LEU A 394 10.83 -22.74 34.03
CA LEU A 394 9.73 -23.68 34.27
C LEU A 394 9.83 -24.96 33.44
N LEU A 395 10.60 -24.95 32.34
CA LEU A 395 10.78 -26.10 31.45
C LEU A 395 11.30 -27.35 32.18
N ALA A 396 12.18 -27.17 33.17
CA ALA A 396 12.72 -28.27 33.97
C ALA A 396 11.64 -29.00 34.79
N SER A 397 10.53 -28.33 35.08
CA SER A 397 9.39 -28.85 35.86
C SER A 397 8.12 -29.02 35.00
N ALA A 398 8.30 -29.09 33.68
CA ALA A 398 7.19 -29.19 32.74
C ALA A 398 6.37 -30.47 32.95
N SER A 399 5.06 -30.33 33.16
CA SER A 399 4.13 -31.44 33.33
C SER A 399 3.64 -31.94 31.98
N GLN A 400 4.05 -33.15 31.58
CA GLN A 400 3.57 -33.77 30.35
C GLN A 400 2.05 -33.98 30.34
N LYS A 401 1.44 -34.27 31.51
CA LYS A 401 -0.02 -34.47 31.63
C LYS A 401 -0.79 -33.19 31.34
N ILE A 402 -0.37 -32.06 31.94
CA ILE A 402 -0.99 -30.76 31.71
C ILE A 402 -0.70 -30.29 30.27
N GLY A 403 0.55 -30.40 29.84
CA GLY A 403 0.98 -30.04 28.49
C GLY A 403 0.17 -30.77 27.40
N LYS A 404 -0.07 -32.07 27.58
CA LYS A 404 -0.96 -32.85 26.71
C LYS A 404 -2.39 -32.33 26.68
N SER A 405 -2.94 -31.91 27.83
CA SER A 405 -4.29 -31.36 27.93
C SER A 405 -4.40 -30.04 27.15
N VAL A 406 -3.47 -29.12 27.41
CA VAL A 406 -3.40 -27.82 26.73
C VAL A 406 -3.21 -28.03 25.23
N TYR A 407 -2.26 -28.89 24.84
CA TYR A 407 -2.00 -29.24 23.44
C TYR A 407 -3.24 -29.82 22.75
N ARG A 408 -3.96 -30.75 23.40
CA ARG A 408 -5.17 -31.35 22.83
C ARG A 408 -6.27 -30.32 22.59
N SER A 409 -6.42 -29.35 23.49
CA SER A 409 -7.48 -28.32 23.38
C SER A 409 -7.16 -27.21 22.38
N LYS A 410 -5.88 -26.84 22.20
CA LYS A 410 -5.48 -25.66 21.41
C LYS A 410 -4.69 -25.98 20.14
N CYS A 411 -3.92 -27.06 20.13
CA CYS A 411 -2.94 -27.35 19.08
C CYS A 411 -3.31 -28.54 18.20
N ALA A 412 -3.93 -29.57 18.79
CA ALA A 412 -4.18 -30.85 18.12
C ALA A 412 -5.17 -30.76 16.95
N GLY A 413 -6.01 -29.71 16.90
CA GLY A 413 -6.83 -29.41 15.73
C GLY A 413 -5.95 -29.27 14.48
N CYS A 414 -4.93 -28.41 14.51
CA CYS A 414 -4.07 -28.25 13.34
C CYS A 414 -2.97 -29.33 13.25
N HIS A 415 -2.35 -29.69 14.37
CA HIS A 415 -1.11 -30.49 14.40
C HIS A 415 -1.31 -31.99 14.65
N GLY A 416 -2.56 -32.47 14.76
CA GLY A 416 -2.86 -33.86 15.09
C GLY A 416 -2.75 -34.15 16.59
N LYS A 417 -3.29 -35.27 17.06
CA LYS A 417 -3.40 -35.56 18.51
C LYS A 417 -2.05 -35.89 19.16
N LYS A 418 -1.08 -36.35 18.36
CA LYS A 418 0.28 -36.74 18.75
C LYS A 418 1.34 -35.96 17.96
N GLY A 419 0.99 -34.80 17.38
CA GLY A 419 1.92 -34.02 16.58
C GLY A 419 2.20 -34.57 15.18
N GLU A 420 1.40 -35.52 14.70
CA GLU A 420 1.55 -36.17 13.40
C GLU A 420 1.31 -35.24 12.19
N GLY A 421 0.74 -34.06 12.43
CA GLY A 421 0.45 -33.05 11.42
C GLY A 421 -0.97 -33.11 10.87
N GLY A 422 -1.20 -32.37 9.79
CA GLY A 422 -2.48 -32.23 9.12
C GLY A 422 -2.55 -30.91 8.37
N ILE A 423 -3.36 -29.97 8.88
CA ILE A 423 -3.35 -28.57 8.44
C ILE A 423 -2.05 -27.89 8.90
N GLY A 424 -1.68 -28.11 10.17
CA GLY A 424 -0.42 -27.69 10.74
C GLY A 424 0.71 -28.65 10.40
N SER A 425 1.94 -28.14 10.48
CA SER A 425 3.14 -28.95 10.27
C SER A 425 3.24 -30.09 11.30
N ARG A 426 3.84 -31.21 10.90
CA ARG A 426 4.18 -32.31 11.79
C ARG A 426 5.20 -31.84 12.83
N LEU A 427 4.86 -31.97 14.11
CA LEU A 427 5.67 -31.52 15.25
C LEU A 427 6.47 -32.66 15.90
N ASN A 428 6.05 -33.91 15.72
CA ASN A 428 6.74 -35.09 16.26
C ASN A 428 7.83 -35.65 15.31
N SER A 429 8.22 -34.87 14.29
CA SER A 429 9.32 -35.21 13.37
C SER A 429 10.64 -35.19 14.13
N GLN A 430 11.43 -36.26 14.01
CA GLN A 430 12.71 -36.35 14.71
C GLN A 430 13.71 -35.38 14.10
N SER A 431 13.70 -35.23 12.78
CA SER A 431 14.61 -34.31 12.09
C SER A 431 14.30 -32.83 12.44
N PHE A 432 13.03 -32.51 12.75
CA PHE A 432 12.63 -31.21 13.24
C PHE A 432 13.04 -31.01 14.70
N LEU A 433 12.63 -31.91 15.60
CA LEU A 433 12.87 -31.78 17.04
C LEU A 433 14.36 -31.75 17.37
N ALA A 434 15.19 -32.52 16.65
CA ALA A 434 16.63 -32.50 16.83
C ALA A 434 17.26 -31.14 16.50
N ARG A 435 16.69 -30.35 15.57
CA ARG A 435 17.31 -29.12 15.05
C ARG A 435 16.80 -27.82 15.65
N VAL A 436 15.67 -27.86 16.35
CA VAL A 436 15.08 -26.67 16.98
C VAL A 436 15.35 -26.68 18.47
N ASP A 437 15.59 -25.51 19.06
CA ASP A 437 15.71 -25.32 20.51
C ASP A 437 14.38 -24.91 21.15
N ASP A 438 14.33 -24.88 22.48
CA ASP A 438 13.09 -24.55 23.21
C ASP A 438 12.66 -23.10 23.00
N LYS A 439 13.63 -22.22 22.76
CA LYS A 439 13.37 -20.84 22.43
C LYS A 439 12.65 -20.71 21.09
N PHE A 440 13.02 -21.50 20.09
CA PHE A 440 12.32 -21.58 18.81
C PHE A 440 10.87 -22.05 18.98
N LEU A 441 10.63 -23.06 19.83
CA LEU A 441 9.28 -23.56 20.12
C LEU A 441 8.45 -22.47 20.82
N TYR A 442 9.01 -21.81 21.84
CA TYR A 442 8.39 -20.67 22.50
C TYR A 442 8.07 -19.54 21.51
N ASP A 443 9.04 -19.09 20.72
CA ASP A 443 8.84 -18.00 19.77
C ASP A 443 7.80 -18.38 18.70
N SER A 444 7.79 -19.64 18.26
CA SER A 444 6.77 -20.14 17.34
C SER A 444 5.36 -20.13 17.95
N LEU A 445 5.23 -20.44 19.25
CA LEU A 445 3.95 -20.39 19.97
C LEU A 445 3.47 -18.94 20.16
N PHE A 446 4.35 -18.03 20.58
CA PHE A 446 3.97 -16.67 20.99
C PHE A 446 3.97 -15.65 19.85
N GLN A 447 4.71 -15.90 18.76
CA GLN A 447 4.70 -15.06 17.56
C GLN A 447 3.79 -15.62 16.45
N GLY A 448 3.50 -16.94 16.49
CA GLY A 448 2.68 -17.60 15.47
C GLY A 448 3.35 -17.54 14.10
N ARG A 449 2.55 -17.65 13.03
CA ARG A 449 3.02 -17.47 11.65
C ARG A 449 2.06 -16.54 10.90
N PRO A 450 2.31 -15.21 10.91
CA PRO A 450 1.44 -14.22 10.27
C PRO A 450 1.11 -14.57 8.81
N GLY A 451 -0.15 -14.42 8.41
CA GLY A 451 -0.62 -14.77 7.07
C GLY A 451 -0.96 -16.25 6.86
N THR A 452 -0.67 -17.12 7.83
CA THR A 452 -1.08 -18.54 7.85
C THR A 452 -2.18 -18.79 8.90
N ALA A 453 -2.72 -20.01 8.93
CA ALA A 453 -3.68 -20.43 9.96
C ALA A 453 -3.03 -20.77 11.32
N MET A 454 -1.72 -20.56 11.52
CA MET A 454 -1.06 -20.77 12.81
C MET A 454 -1.09 -19.48 13.65
N PRO A 455 -2.04 -19.38 14.61
CA PRO A 455 -2.17 -18.21 15.47
C PRO A 455 -1.00 -18.07 16.43
N ALA A 456 -0.86 -16.88 17.02
CA ALA A 456 -0.01 -16.71 18.19
C ALA A 456 -0.80 -16.80 19.50
N TRP A 457 -0.27 -17.58 20.44
CA TRP A 457 -0.89 -17.95 21.70
C TRP A 457 -0.45 -17.04 22.86
N THR A 458 -0.52 -15.72 22.66
CA THR A 458 -0.01 -14.72 23.62
C THR A 458 -0.67 -14.76 25.00
N HIS A 459 -1.83 -15.40 25.11
CA HIS A 459 -2.63 -15.52 26.32
C HIS A 459 -2.29 -16.75 27.18
N LEU A 460 -1.41 -17.65 26.71
CA LEU A 460 -0.96 -18.79 27.52
C LEU A 460 -0.14 -18.30 28.70
N GLU A 461 -0.44 -18.82 29.90
CA GLU A 461 0.36 -18.61 31.11
C GLU A 461 1.73 -19.27 30.97
N SER A 462 2.73 -18.74 31.70
CA SER A 462 4.12 -19.18 31.56
C SER A 462 4.28 -20.67 31.85
N LYS A 463 3.52 -21.19 32.82
CA LYS A 463 3.52 -22.61 33.18
C LYS A 463 2.89 -23.48 32.10
N ASP A 464 1.75 -23.07 31.53
CA ASP A 464 1.11 -23.81 30.44
C ASP A 464 1.98 -23.84 29.19
N ALA A 465 2.67 -22.74 28.89
CA ALA A 465 3.64 -22.67 27.79
C ALA A 465 4.80 -23.65 28.00
N ALA A 466 5.40 -23.67 29.19
CA ALA A 466 6.46 -24.62 29.52
C ALA A 466 5.96 -26.07 29.43
N ASP A 467 4.76 -26.36 29.93
CA ASP A 467 4.16 -27.69 29.90
C ASP A 467 3.90 -28.19 28.49
N VAL A 468 3.43 -27.33 27.58
CA VAL A 468 3.25 -27.66 26.16
C VAL A 468 4.58 -27.91 25.47
N ILE A 469 5.59 -27.06 25.72
CA ILE A 469 6.94 -27.26 25.15
C ILE A 469 7.53 -28.59 25.64
N GLY A 470 7.43 -28.87 26.94
CA GLY A 470 7.87 -30.14 27.52
C GLY A 470 7.13 -31.35 26.94
N TYR A 471 5.82 -31.22 26.68
CA TYR A 471 5.04 -32.27 26.02
C TYR A 471 5.47 -32.51 24.56
N ILE A 472 5.75 -31.46 23.80
CA ILE A 472 6.29 -31.58 22.42
C ILE A 472 7.67 -32.25 22.45
N ARG A 473 8.53 -31.86 23.40
CA ARG A 473 9.87 -32.44 23.60
C ARG A 473 9.85 -33.91 24.00
N ALA A 474 8.80 -34.36 24.67
CA ALA A 474 8.64 -35.77 25.02
C ALA A 474 8.55 -36.70 23.79
N TRP A 475 8.32 -36.17 22.58
CA TRP A 475 8.37 -36.96 21.35
C TRP A 475 9.77 -37.10 20.76
N GLN A 476 10.75 -36.33 21.21
CA GLN A 476 12.11 -36.41 20.71
C GLN A 476 12.80 -37.64 21.29
N THR A 477 13.27 -38.53 20.43
CA THR A 477 14.01 -39.74 20.82
C THR A 477 15.49 -39.65 20.49
N GLY A 478 15.87 -38.81 19.52
CA GLY A 478 17.26 -38.59 19.10
C GLY A 478 17.94 -37.39 19.80
N PRO A 479 19.28 -37.32 19.77
CA PRO A 479 20.02 -36.20 20.35
C PRO A 479 19.71 -34.87 19.63
N ALA A 480 19.80 -33.76 20.36
CA ALA A 480 19.73 -32.44 19.76
C ALA A 480 20.99 -32.14 18.93
N ILE A 481 20.82 -31.43 17.82
CA ILE A 481 21.86 -31.00 16.89
C ILE A 481 22.10 -29.51 17.10
N ALA A 482 23.33 -29.15 17.48
CA ALA A 482 23.74 -27.77 17.55
C ALA A 482 23.94 -27.20 16.14
N LEU A 483 23.08 -26.27 15.74
CA LEU A 483 23.18 -25.62 14.43
C LEU A 483 24.13 -24.43 14.47
N SER A 484 24.98 -24.33 13.44
CA SER A 484 25.84 -23.17 13.21
C SER A 484 24.99 -21.90 13.06
N GLN A 485 25.43 -20.82 13.72
CA GLN A 485 24.88 -19.48 13.57
C GLN A 485 25.60 -18.66 12.50
N ALA A 486 26.60 -19.24 11.83
CA ALA A 486 27.31 -18.57 10.76
C ALA A 486 26.36 -18.27 9.59
N LYS A 487 26.51 -17.08 9.01
CA LYS A 487 25.80 -16.73 7.78
C LYS A 487 26.40 -17.48 6.61
N ILE A 488 25.53 -17.95 5.71
CA ILE A 488 25.91 -18.61 4.47
C ILE A 488 25.89 -17.58 3.34
N SER A 489 26.97 -17.53 2.57
CA SER A 489 27.09 -16.67 1.38
C SER A 489 26.77 -17.47 0.13
N GLY A 490 26.02 -16.87 -0.79
CA GLY A 490 25.63 -17.45 -2.09
C GLY A 490 25.08 -16.37 -3.03
N ASP A 491 24.90 -16.73 -4.30
CA ASP A 491 24.31 -15.87 -5.33
C ASP A 491 22.77 -15.96 -5.27
N ALA A 492 22.12 -14.87 -4.86
CA ALA A 492 20.67 -14.82 -4.72
C ALA A 492 19.91 -14.84 -6.06
N ASP A 493 20.49 -14.34 -7.15
CA ASP A 493 19.87 -14.38 -8.48
C ASP A 493 19.91 -15.79 -9.05
N HIS A 494 21.03 -16.48 -8.85
CA HIS A 494 21.12 -17.90 -9.17
C HIS A 494 20.15 -18.74 -8.32
N GLY A 495 20.07 -18.45 -7.02
CA GLY A 495 19.12 -19.07 -6.10
C GLY A 495 17.65 -18.87 -6.50
N GLU A 496 17.28 -17.72 -7.05
CA GLU A 496 15.91 -17.47 -7.55
C GLU A 496 15.53 -18.39 -8.71
N MET A 497 16.46 -18.61 -9.63
CA MET A 497 16.27 -19.53 -10.76
C MET A 497 16.10 -20.97 -10.26
N LEU A 498 16.96 -21.43 -9.35
CA LEU A 498 16.87 -22.76 -8.73
C LEU A 498 15.54 -22.95 -7.98
N PHE A 499 15.15 -21.94 -7.21
CA PHE A 499 13.89 -21.95 -6.48
C PHE A 499 12.69 -22.05 -7.41
N THR A 500 12.70 -21.28 -8.50
CA THR A 500 11.63 -21.28 -9.51
C THR A 500 11.47 -22.64 -10.16
N ARG A 501 12.58 -23.34 -10.40
CA ARG A 501 12.60 -24.68 -11.02
C ARG A 501 12.18 -25.79 -10.07
N HIS A 502 12.67 -25.80 -8.84
CA HIS A 502 12.58 -26.96 -7.95
C HIS A 502 11.62 -26.79 -6.76
N CYS A 503 11.41 -25.56 -6.30
CA CYS A 503 10.72 -25.28 -5.04
C CYS A 503 9.34 -24.65 -5.24
N LYS A 504 9.18 -23.82 -6.28
CA LYS A 504 7.97 -23.02 -6.55
C LYS A 504 6.69 -23.85 -6.58
N ARG A 505 6.73 -25.06 -7.15
CA ARG A 505 5.54 -25.92 -7.27
C ARG A 505 4.86 -26.23 -5.93
N CYS A 506 5.64 -26.30 -4.85
CA CYS A 506 5.10 -26.54 -3.52
C CYS A 506 5.07 -25.27 -2.68
N HIS A 507 6.11 -24.44 -2.77
CA HIS A 507 6.30 -23.28 -1.90
C HIS A 507 5.78 -21.97 -2.47
N GLY A 508 5.21 -21.97 -3.68
CA GLY A 508 4.72 -20.81 -4.40
C GLY A 508 5.83 -19.85 -4.85
N GLY A 509 5.53 -18.98 -5.82
CA GLY A 509 6.50 -17.98 -6.32
C GLY A 509 6.98 -17.04 -5.20
N GLY A 510 8.29 -16.85 -5.07
CA GLY A 510 8.88 -16.03 -3.99
C GLY A 510 8.66 -16.59 -2.58
N GLY A 511 8.44 -17.90 -2.42
CA GLY A 511 8.24 -18.54 -1.11
C GLY A 511 6.98 -18.07 -0.38
N LYS A 512 5.90 -17.80 -1.12
CA LYS A 512 4.60 -17.34 -0.59
C LYS A 512 3.79 -18.45 0.10
N GLY A 513 4.16 -19.71 -0.10
CA GLY A 513 3.53 -20.90 0.45
C GLY A 513 2.27 -21.29 -0.33
N GLU A 514 2.16 -22.57 -0.68
CA GLU A 514 0.99 -23.19 -1.34
C GLU A 514 0.70 -24.52 -0.64
N LEU A 515 1.05 -25.66 -1.27
CA LEU A 515 1.09 -26.99 -0.65
C LEU A 515 2.14 -27.05 0.48
N GLY A 516 3.29 -26.43 0.25
CA GLY A 516 4.41 -26.32 1.17
C GLY A 516 4.36 -25.06 2.01
N ALA A 517 5.18 -25.03 3.07
CA ALA A 517 5.25 -23.91 4.00
C ALA A 517 5.60 -22.57 3.31
N GLN A 518 5.09 -21.46 3.86
CA GLN A 518 5.40 -20.09 3.43
C GLN A 518 6.83 -19.72 3.86
N LEU A 519 7.81 -19.95 2.99
CA LEU A 519 9.23 -19.83 3.34
C LEU A 519 9.67 -18.39 3.56
N ALA A 520 9.12 -17.40 2.86
CA ALA A 520 9.47 -16.00 3.13
C ALA A 520 8.59 -15.34 4.22
N ASN A 521 7.97 -16.14 5.10
CA ASN A 521 7.33 -15.60 6.29
C ASN A 521 8.40 -14.90 7.16
N PRO A 522 8.23 -13.61 7.52
CA PRO A 522 9.28 -12.84 8.19
C PRO A 522 9.59 -13.35 9.61
N VAL A 523 8.58 -13.83 10.34
CA VAL A 523 8.77 -14.46 11.65
C VAL A 523 9.55 -15.75 11.50
N PHE A 524 9.25 -16.58 10.50
CA PHE A 524 10.04 -17.78 10.21
C PHE A 524 11.49 -17.44 9.87
N GLN A 525 11.71 -16.49 8.97
CA GLN A 525 13.05 -16.08 8.54
C GLN A 525 13.89 -15.54 9.71
N LYS A 526 13.29 -14.80 10.64
CA LYS A 526 13.99 -14.30 11.82
C LYS A 526 14.35 -15.40 12.84
N LEU A 527 13.55 -16.48 12.91
CA LEU A 527 13.70 -17.51 13.94
C LEU A 527 14.66 -18.64 13.57
N VAL A 528 14.91 -18.89 12.29
CA VAL A 528 15.78 -19.98 11.83
C VAL A 528 17.16 -19.45 11.43
N PRO A 529 18.27 -20.11 11.82
CA PRO A 529 19.60 -19.80 11.28
C PRO A 529 19.76 -20.31 9.84
N ASP A 530 20.79 -19.84 9.13
CA ASP A 530 21.06 -20.25 7.75
C ASP A 530 21.30 -21.77 7.64
N GLN A 531 21.99 -22.34 8.62
CA GLN A 531 22.23 -23.78 8.70
C GLN A 531 20.93 -24.59 8.78
N PHE A 532 19.88 -24.07 9.45
CA PHE A 532 18.58 -24.75 9.49
C PHE A 532 17.97 -24.85 8.09
N LEU A 533 18.03 -23.77 7.32
CA LEU A 533 17.52 -23.73 5.95
C LEU A 533 18.33 -24.67 5.06
N TRP A 534 19.66 -24.61 5.14
CA TRP A 534 20.56 -25.46 4.39
C TRP A 534 20.31 -26.94 4.67
N ASP A 535 20.29 -27.35 5.94
CA ASP A 535 20.07 -28.75 6.35
C ASP A 535 18.71 -29.28 5.89
N THR A 536 17.68 -28.44 5.98
CA THR A 536 16.32 -28.79 5.57
C THR A 536 16.23 -28.98 4.06
N ILE A 537 16.91 -28.15 3.26
CA ILE A 537 16.96 -28.30 1.79
C ILE A 537 17.78 -29.54 1.42
N ALA A 538 18.94 -29.71 2.05
CA ALA A 538 19.85 -30.81 1.75
C ALA A 538 19.21 -32.17 2.03
N HIS A 539 18.60 -32.35 3.21
CA HIS A 539 18.17 -33.66 3.69
C HIS A 539 16.64 -33.86 3.68
N GLY A 540 15.87 -32.79 3.46
CA GLY A 540 14.42 -32.85 3.49
C GLY A 540 13.85 -32.94 4.90
N LYS A 541 12.58 -33.35 5.00
CA LYS A 541 11.83 -33.53 6.24
C LYS A 541 11.18 -34.91 6.29
N ASP A 542 11.54 -35.67 7.32
CA ASP A 542 11.02 -37.01 7.60
C ASP A 542 9.49 -37.03 7.73
N GLY A 543 8.87 -38.04 7.10
CA GLY A 543 7.41 -38.22 7.11
C GLY A 543 6.64 -37.16 6.32
N THR A 544 7.29 -36.46 5.38
CA THR A 544 6.66 -35.48 4.48
C THR A 544 7.15 -35.67 3.03
N ASP A 545 6.45 -35.05 2.08
CA ASP A 545 6.84 -35.09 0.65
C ASP A 545 8.11 -34.29 0.32
N MET A 546 8.62 -33.50 1.28
CA MET A 546 9.84 -32.70 1.11
C MET A 546 11.07 -33.60 1.29
N SER A 547 11.41 -34.37 0.26
CA SER A 547 12.65 -35.14 0.18
C SER A 547 13.89 -34.23 0.14
N GLY A 548 15.06 -34.76 0.51
CA GLY A 548 16.33 -34.05 0.35
C GLY A 548 16.67 -33.73 -1.10
N PHE A 549 17.44 -32.65 -1.30
CA PHE A 549 17.89 -32.17 -2.62
C PHE A 549 19.39 -32.32 -2.83
N LEU A 550 20.16 -32.64 -1.77
CA LEU A 550 21.60 -32.90 -1.87
C LEU A 550 21.86 -34.23 -2.57
N SER A 551 22.90 -34.24 -3.41
CA SER A 551 23.53 -35.37 -4.12
C SER A 551 23.00 -36.79 -3.83
N SER A 552 21.82 -37.12 -4.40
CA SER A 552 21.01 -38.36 -4.34
C SER A 552 19.49 -38.07 -4.28
N GLY A 553 19.11 -36.81 -4.09
CA GLY A 553 17.71 -36.32 -4.11
C GLY A 553 17.11 -36.00 -5.49
N LYS A 554 15.84 -35.58 -5.53
CA LYS A 554 15.04 -35.30 -6.75
C LYS A 554 15.65 -34.30 -7.75
N ALA A 555 16.63 -33.50 -7.35
CA ALA A 555 17.26 -32.47 -8.18
C ALA A 555 18.80 -32.51 -8.21
N ASN A 556 19.44 -33.40 -7.43
CA ASN A 556 20.90 -33.57 -7.37
C ASN A 556 21.71 -32.25 -7.22
N LEU A 557 21.31 -31.37 -6.30
CA LEU A 557 21.97 -30.08 -6.09
C LEU A 557 23.30 -30.23 -5.36
N SER A 558 24.27 -29.42 -5.73
CA SER A 558 25.56 -29.26 -5.05
C SER A 558 25.44 -28.41 -3.78
N PRO A 559 26.38 -28.52 -2.82
CA PRO A 559 26.41 -27.65 -1.63
C PRO A 559 26.39 -26.15 -1.94
N SER A 560 27.07 -25.71 -3.01
CA SER A 560 27.07 -24.30 -3.44
C SER A 560 25.71 -23.85 -3.96
N GLU A 561 25.01 -24.69 -4.73
CA GLU A 561 23.66 -24.36 -5.21
C GLU A 561 22.65 -24.29 -4.05
N ILE A 562 22.84 -25.08 -2.99
CA ILE A 562 22.04 -24.95 -1.77
C ILE A 562 22.36 -23.63 -1.04
N ASN A 563 23.61 -23.17 -1.04
CA ASN A 563 23.97 -21.86 -0.49
C ASN A 563 23.27 -20.72 -1.26
N ASP A 564 23.22 -20.80 -2.59
CA ASP A 564 22.52 -19.84 -3.45
C ASP A 564 21.01 -19.81 -3.13
N LEU A 565 20.39 -20.99 -2.93
CA LEU A 565 19.00 -21.09 -2.46
C LEU A 565 18.79 -20.43 -1.09
N VAL A 566 19.71 -20.64 -0.13
CA VAL A 566 19.64 -19.98 1.18
C VAL A 566 19.75 -18.45 1.03
N ALA A 567 20.69 -17.96 0.21
CA ALA A 567 20.85 -16.53 -0.08
C ALA A 567 19.57 -15.92 -0.68
N TYR A 568 18.94 -16.60 -1.64
CA TYR A 568 17.66 -16.20 -2.20
C TYR A 568 16.55 -16.17 -1.13
N LEU A 569 16.42 -17.22 -0.30
CA LEU A 569 15.43 -17.27 0.78
C LEU A 569 15.60 -16.14 1.79
N ARG A 570 16.84 -15.72 2.07
CA ARG A 570 17.11 -14.54 2.90
C ARG A 570 16.71 -13.25 2.21
N ARG A 571 16.95 -13.11 0.90
CA ARG A 571 16.48 -11.96 0.11
C ARG A 571 14.96 -11.83 0.18
N VAL A 572 14.22 -12.87 -0.17
CA VAL A 572 12.73 -12.83 -0.13
C VAL A 572 12.17 -12.72 1.29
N GLY A 573 12.94 -13.13 2.31
CA GLY A 573 12.61 -12.93 3.71
C GLY A 573 12.84 -11.50 4.23
N SER A 574 13.74 -10.75 3.57
CA SER A 574 14.09 -9.37 3.91
C SER A 574 13.22 -8.32 3.22
N GLU A 575 12.54 -8.69 2.15
CA GLU A 575 11.52 -7.84 1.53
C GLU A 575 10.41 -7.57 2.56
N ALA A 576 10.20 -6.30 2.91
CA ALA A 576 9.11 -5.87 3.77
C ALA A 576 7.79 -6.31 3.13
N ARG A 577 7.24 -7.45 3.57
CA ARG A 577 6.05 -8.03 2.96
C ARG A 577 4.87 -7.11 3.21
N VAL A 578 4.51 -6.38 2.17
CA VAL A 578 3.37 -5.48 2.17
C VAL A 578 2.05 -6.25 2.02
N ASP A 579 2.04 -7.39 1.33
CA ASP A 579 0.80 -8.13 1.05
C ASP A 579 0.81 -9.52 1.70
N PRO A 580 -0.30 -9.94 2.34
CA PRO A 580 -0.44 -11.33 2.76
C PRO A 580 -0.46 -12.22 1.51
N PRO A 581 0.25 -13.37 1.51
CA PRO A 581 0.16 -14.27 0.38
C PRO A 581 -1.27 -14.77 0.22
N LYS A 582 -1.81 -14.59 -0.97
CA LYS A 582 -2.96 -15.37 -1.44
C LYS A 582 -2.38 -16.67 -1.95
N ARG A 583 -2.71 -17.78 -1.28
CA ARG A 583 -2.40 -19.12 -1.73
C ARG A 583 -3.29 -19.42 -2.92
N ASP A 584 -2.70 -19.87 -4.00
CA ASP A 584 -3.48 -20.47 -5.07
C ASP A 584 -3.71 -21.94 -4.71
N TYR A 585 -4.92 -22.28 -4.27
CA TYR A 585 -5.32 -23.67 -4.09
C TYR A 585 -5.66 -24.27 -5.46
N ALA A 586 -4.67 -24.40 -6.34
CA ALA A 586 -4.86 -24.88 -7.70
C ALA A 586 -5.50 -26.29 -7.77
N TRP A 587 -5.43 -27.05 -6.68
CA TRP A 587 -5.96 -28.41 -6.54
C TRP A 587 -7.32 -28.47 -5.83
N ALA A 588 -7.79 -27.38 -5.22
CA ALA A 588 -9.05 -27.38 -4.49
C ALA A 588 -10.27 -27.43 -5.42
N ASN A 589 -11.24 -28.26 -5.07
CA ASN A 589 -12.49 -28.44 -5.80
C ASN A 589 -13.54 -27.43 -5.29
N LYS A 590 -13.87 -26.45 -6.14
CA LYS A 590 -14.79 -25.37 -5.79
C LYS A 590 -16.23 -25.84 -5.68
N GLU A 591 -16.63 -26.81 -6.48
CA GLU A 591 -17.97 -27.39 -6.49
C GLU A 591 -18.23 -28.16 -5.20
N ALA A 592 -17.26 -28.95 -4.74
CA ALA A 592 -17.26 -29.59 -3.44
C ALA A 592 -17.27 -28.54 -2.32
N GLY A 593 -16.45 -27.49 -2.46
CA GLY A 593 -16.43 -26.34 -1.54
C GLY A 593 -17.79 -25.66 -1.41
N ARG A 594 -18.52 -25.47 -2.52
CA ARG A 594 -19.89 -24.95 -2.54
C ARG A 594 -20.84 -25.85 -1.77
N GLU A 595 -20.83 -27.16 -2.03
CA GLU A 595 -21.72 -28.10 -1.35
C GLU A 595 -21.47 -28.12 0.16
N ILE A 596 -20.20 -28.08 0.56
CA ILE A 596 -19.84 -27.97 1.98
C ILE A 596 -20.38 -26.65 2.54
N PHE A 597 -20.17 -25.53 1.84
CA PHE A 597 -20.60 -24.20 2.27
C PHE A 597 -22.12 -24.07 2.40
N GLU A 598 -22.89 -24.64 1.47
CA GLU A 598 -24.34 -24.53 1.44
C GLU A 598 -25.04 -25.54 2.35
N LYS A 599 -24.50 -26.77 2.43
CA LYS A 599 -25.15 -27.89 3.12
C LYS A 599 -24.37 -28.36 4.34
N LYS A 600 -23.20 -29.01 4.13
CA LYS A 600 -22.49 -29.75 5.18
C LYS A 600 -22.14 -28.86 6.38
N ALA A 601 -21.54 -27.71 6.12
CA ALA A 601 -21.16 -26.73 7.13
C ALA A 601 -22.25 -25.66 7.35
N GLY A 602 -23.24 -25.56 6.45
CA GLY A 602 -24.37 -24.64 6.58
C GLY A 602 -23.98 -23.15 6.62
N CYS A 603 -22.80 -22.77 6.10
CA CYS A 603 -22.28 -21.40 6.10
C CYS A 603 -23.26 -20.42 5.44
N ALA A 604 -23.94 -20.86 4.38
CA ALA A 604 -24.91 -20.04 3.63
C ALA A 604 -26.09 -19.54 4.47
N SER A 605 -26.46 -20.23 5.55
CA SER A 605 -27.55 -19.82 6.45
C SER A 605 -27.30 -18.45 7.11
N CYS A 606 -26.02 -18.11 7.33
CA CYS A 606 -25.62 -16.84 7.93
C CYS A 606 -24.98 -15.90 6.90
N HIS A 607 -24.21 -16.44 5.96
CA HIS A 607 -23.41 -15.66 5.02
C HIS A 607 -24.07 -15.46 3.64
N GLY A 608 -25.24 -16.05 3.40
CA GLY A 608 -25.90 -16.07 2.09
C GLY A 608 -25.25 -17.07 1.14
N SER A 609 -26.00 -17.60 0.18
CA SER A 609 -25.51 -18.64 -0.76
C SER A 609 -24.47 -18.10 -1.75
N ARG A 610 -24.46 -16.78 -1.98
CA ARG A 610 -23.49 -16.05 -2.81
C ARG A 610 -22.48 -15.26 -1.99
N GLY A 611 -22.44 -15.44 -0.66
CA GLY A 611 -21.57 -14.68 0.23
C GLY A 611 -22.00 -13.22 0.42
N GLU A 612 -23.22 -12.86 0.04
CA GLU A 612 -23.81 -11.52 0.15
C GLU A 612 -24.00 -11.05 1.59
N GLY A 613 -23.91 -11.95 2.56
CA GLY A 613 -24.11 -11.68 3.98
C GLY A 613 -25.57 -11.73 4.41
N GLY A 614 -25.78 -11.76 5.72
CA GLY A 614 -27.08 -11.89 6.36
C GLY A 614 -26.93 -11.58 7.85
N SER A 615 -27.20 -12.57 8.71
CA SER A 615 -26.78 -12.53 10.12
C SER A 615 -25.25 -12.61 10.27
N GLY A 616 -24.57 -13.22 9.30
CA GLY A 616 -23.11 -13.26 9.17
C GLY A 616 -22.57 -12.19 8.20
N PRO A 617 -21.30 -11.78 8.33
CA PRO A 617 -20.68 -10.83 7.41
C PRO A 617 -20.69 -11.27 5.94
N ALA A 618 -20.79 -10.32 5.01
CA ALA A 618 -20.68 -10.57 3.57
C ALA A 618 -19.26 -11.06 3.20
N LEU A 619 -19.14 -12.36 2.91
CA LEU A 619 -17.88 -13.00 2.51
C LEU A 619 -17.49 -12.70 1.06
N GLY A 620 -18.48 -12.38 0.21
CA GLY A 620 -18.27 -11.99 -1.19
C GLY A 620 -17.69 -10.59 -1.37
N ASN A 621 -17.52 -9.85 -0.27
CA ASN A 621 -17.05 -8.48 -0.28
C ASN A 621 -15.65 -8.36 -0.94
N PRO A 622 -15.51 -7.60 -2.06
CA PRO A 622 -14.25 -7.52 -2.78
C PRO A 622 -13.11 -6.89 -1.97
N ALA A 623 -13.41 -5.96 -1.06
CA ALA A 623 -12.40 -5.37 -0.19
C ALA A 623 -11.88 -6.38 0.85
N PHE A 624 -12.79 -7.17 1.45
CA PHE A 624 -12.41 -8.28 2.33
C PHE A 624 -11.59 -9.34 1.58
N LEU A 625 -12.08 -9.83 0.44
CA LEU A 625 -11.38 -10.84 -0.36
C LEU A 625 -10.07 -10.32 -0.95
N ARG A 626 -9.90 -9.00 -1.09
CA ARG A 626 -8.62 -8.42 -1.47
C ARG A 626 -7.58 -8.53 -0.36
N VAL A 627 -7.96 -8.30 0.89
CA VAL A 627 -7.02 -8.12 2.02
C VAL A 627 -6.88 -9.36 2.91
N ALA A 628 -7.91 -10.21 2.97
CA ALA A 628 -7.87 -11.46 3.73
C ALA A 628 -6.86 -12.41 3.09
N SER A 629 -5.97 -12.99 3.89
CA SER A 629 -5.14 -14.13 3.47
C SER A 629 -5.98 -15.41 3.49
N ASP A 630 -5.56 -16.42 2.72
CA ASP A 630 -6.23 -17.73 2.78
C ASP A 630 -6.07 -18.38 4.14
N GLY A 631 -4.91 -18.18 4.78
CA GLY A 631 -4.67 -18.60 6.15
C GLY A 631 -5.62 -17.95 7.15
N PHE A 632 -6.01 -16.69 6.93
CA PHE A 632 -7.01 -16.01 7.75
C PHE A 632 -8.39 -16.65 7.57
N ILE A 633 -8.83 -16.87 6.33
CA ILE A 633 -10.14 -17.49 6.04
C ILE A 633 -10.18 -18.91 6.61
N ALA A 634 -9.17 -19.73 6.31
CA ALA A 634 -9.05 -21.09 6.83
C ALA A 634 -9.02 -21.10 8.36
N GLY A 635 -8.21 -20.23 8.98
CA GLY A 635 -8.10 -20.10 10.43
C GLY A 635 -9.45 -19.77 11.09
N MET A 636 -10.27 -18.92 10.47
CA MET A 636 -11.61 -18.60 10.99
C MET A 636 -12.60 -19.76 10.85
N VAL A 637 -12.50 -20.57 9.79
CA VAL A 637 -13.30 -21.81 9.66
C VAL A 637 -12.88 -22.83 10.72
N ILE A 638 -11.57 -22.99 10.94
CA ILE A 638 -11.00 -23.98 11.86
C ILE A 638 -11.26 -23.61 13.32
N LEU A 639 -10.99 -22.36 13.71
CA LEU A 639 -11.07 -21.92 15.11
C LEU A 639 -12.44 -21.34 15.47
N GLY A 640 -13.25 -20.98 14.47
CA GLY A 640 -14.44 -20.16 14.68
C GLY A 640 -14.10 -18.73 15.11
N ARG A 641 -15.09 -18.01 15.61
CA ARG A 641 -14.99 -16.65 16.14
C ARG A 641 -15.55 -16.61 17.54
N THR A 642 -14.66 -16.46 18.52
CA THR A 642 -15.04 -16.36 19.93
C THR A 642 -16.00 -15.19 20.15
N GLY A 643 -17.10 -15.45 20.86
CA GLY A 643 -18.15 -14.47 21.15
C GLY A 643 -19.19 -14.31 20.03
N THR A 644 -19.21 -15.19 19.03
CA THR A 644 -20.28 -15.26 18.02
C THR A 644 -20.77 -16.70 17.84
N GLU A 645 -21.88 -16.89 17.11
CA GLU A 645 -22.42 -18.20 16.76
C GLU A 645 -21.52 -19.03 15.83
N MET A 646 -20.49 -18.41 15.24
CA MET A 646 -19.54 -19.08 14.34
C MET A 646 -18.53 -19.88 15.17
N ARG A 647 -18.94 -21.05 15.67
CA ARG A 647 -18.05 -21.99 16.39
C ARG A 647 -17.06 -22.66 15.42
N SER A 648 -16.16 -23.48 15.94
CA SER A 648 -15.24 -24.28 15.11
C SER A 648 -16.02 -25.21 14.17
N PHE A 649 -15.54 -25.36 12.93
CA PHE A 649 -16.03 -26.33 11.94
C PHE A 649 -15.01 -27.44 11.66
N TYR A 650 -13.95 -27.55 12.47
CA TYR A 650 -12.88 -28.52 12.28
C TYR A 650 -12.75 -29.42 13.51
N ARG A 651 -12.68 -30.75 13.28
CA ARG A 651 -12.47 -31.81 14.29
C ARG A 651 -12.90 -31.48 15.72
N GLY A 652 -14.17 -31.76 16.06
CA GLY A 652 -14.75 -31.53 17.40
C GLY A 652 -15.54 -30.24 17.54
N GLY A 653 -15.81 -29.55 16.43
CA GLY A 653 -16.73 -28.41 16.33
C GLY A 653 -18.18 -28.79 16.01
N ASN A 654 -19.00 -27.82 15.58
CA ASN A 654 -20.41 -28.04 15.23
C ASN A 654 -20.59 -29.03 14.06
N VAL A 655 -19.62 -29.01 13.14
CA VAL A 655 -19.46 -29.95 12.02
C VAL A 655 -17.98 -30.32 11.98
N SER A 656 -17.64 -31.56 11.63
CA SER A 656 -16.24 -32.00 11.51
C SER A 656 -15.81 -31.98 10.05
N LEU A 657 -15.21 -30.87 9.62
CA LEU A 657 -14.53 -30.79 8.32
C LEU A 657 -13.12 -31.37 8.40
N GLU A 658 -12.70 -32.01 7.32
CA GLU A 658 -11.30 -32.42 7.10
C GLU A 658 -10.49 -31.32 6.42
N LYS A 659 -9.15 -31.49 6.34
CA LYS A 659 -8.22 -30.48 5.79
C LYS A 659 -8.61 -30.04 4.37
N GLU A 660 -8.80 -31.01 3.48
CA GLU A 660 -9.16 -30.78 2.08
C GLU A 660 -10.50 -30.06 1.95
N GLU A 661 -11.46 -30.36 2.83
CA GLU A 661 -12.77 -29.70 2.85
C GLU A 661 -12.66 -28.22 3.24
N VAL A 662 -11.81 -27.88 4.21
CA VAL A 662 -11.52 -26.48 4.55
C VAL A 662 -10.88 -25.76 3.37
N GLU A 663 -9.94 -26.39 2.67
CA GLU A 663 -9.26 -25.80 1.51
C GLU A 663 -10.23 -25.60 0.32
N ASN A 664 -11.15 -26.55 0.10
CA ASN A 664 -12.24 -26.43 -0.86
C ASN A 664 -13.20 -25.28 -0.52
N VAL A 665 -13.58 -25.12 0.74
CA VAL A 665 -14.42 -23.99 1.19
C VAL A 665 -13.72 -22.65 1.00
N VAL A 666 -12.42 -22.55 1.31
CA VAL A 666 -11.65 -21.32 1.07
C VAL A 666 -11.59 -21.00 -0.42
N ALA A 667 -11.32 -22.00 -1.26
CA ALA A 667 -11.32 -21.84 -2.72
C ALA A 667 -12.69 -21.39 -3.26
N TYR A 668 -13.79 -21.90 -2.70
CA TYR A 668 -15.14 -21.44 -3.04
C TYR A 668 -15.40 -19.99 -2.61
N ILE A 669 -15.02 -19.60 -1.39
CA ILE A 669 -15.15 -18.21 -0.91
C ILE A 669 -14.36 -17.24 -1.79
N ARG A 670 -13.18 -17.64 -2.28
CA ARG A 670 -12.39 -16.83 -3.24
C ARG A 670 -13.06 -16.65 -4.58
N ASP A 671 -13.91 -17.58 -4.99
CA ASP A 671 -14.64 -17.49 -6.25
C ASP A 671 -15.65 -16.32 -6.25
N PHE A 672 -16.15 -15.90 -5.09
CA PHE A 672 -17.01 -14.72 -4.99
C PHE A 672 -16.35 -13.44 -5.51
N ALA A 673 -15.01 -13.32 -5.42
CA ALA A 673 -14.29 -12.15 -5.92
C ALA A 673 -14.37 -12.01 -7.46
N LYS A 674 -14.76 -13.07 -8.18
CA LYS A 674 -14.90 -13.08 -9.64
C LYS A 674 -16.32 -12.77 -10.10
N ARG A 675 -17.27 -12.67 -9.17
CA ARG A 675 -18.70 -12.47 -9.45
C ARG A 675 -19.06 -11.01 -9.23
N GLU A 676 -20.04 -10.48 -9.96
CA GLU A 676 -20.60 -9.17 -9.65
C GLU A 676 -21.16 -9.18 -8.21
N ASN A 677 -20.77 -8.16 -7.44
CA ASN A 677 -21.08 -8.09 -6.02
C ASN A 677 -22.59 -7.92 -5.84
N PRO A 678 -23.29 -8.84 -5.15
CA PRO A 678 -24.71 -8.65 -4.89
C PRO A 678 -24.90 -7.40 -4.04
N LEU A 679 -25.85 -6.55 -4.40
CA LEU A 679 -26.27 -5.47 -3.51
C LEU A 679 -26.74 -6.08 -2.17
N PRO A 680 -26.49 -5.40 -1.03
CA PRO A 680 -27.03 -5.82 0.26
C PRO A 680 -28.53 -6.09 0.14
N ARG A 681 -28.99 -7.24 0.63
CA ARG A 681 -30.42 -7.60 0.56
C ARG A 681 -31.25 -6.52 1.27
N ARG A 682 -32.17 -5.90 0.51
CA ARG A 682 -33.17 -4.95 0.99
C ARG A 682 -34.55 -5.61 0.97
N TRP A 683 -35.37 -5.36 1.98
CA TRP A 683 -36.76 -5.74 1.97
C TRP A 683 -37.61 -4.65 1.32
N PRO A 684 -38.64 -5.04 0.55
CA PRO A 684 -39.65 -4.09 0.11
C PRO A 684 -40.33 -3.48 1.34
N SER A 685 -40.57 -2.17 1.32
CA SER A 685 -41.32 -1.47 2.37
C SER A 685 -42.30 -0.47 1.76
N SER A 686 -43.44 -0.29 2.43
CA SER A 686 -44.47 0.70 2.07
C SER A 686 -44.40 1.91 3.02
N ALA A 687 -45.03 3.02 2.64
CA ALA A 687 -45.17 4.18 3.52
C ALA A 687 -45.86 3.84 4.86
N SER A 688 -46.86 2.94 4.84
CA SER A 688 -47.53 2.44 6.05
C SER A 688 -46.56 1.67 6.95
N THR A 689 -45.75 0.78 6.36
CA THR A 689 -44.74 0.00 7.09
C THR A 689 -43.70 0.90 7.77
N VAL A 690 -43.28 1.97 7.09
CA VAL A 690 -42.36 2.97 7.64
C VAL A 690 -43.00 3.74 8.79
N ALA A 691 -44.27 4.14 8.65
CA ALA A 691 -45.01 4.85 9.70
C ALA A 691 -45.20 3.99 10.95
N GLU A 692 -45.62 2.73 10.82
CA GLU A 692 -45.72 1.78 11.93
C GLU A 692 -44.35 1.53 12.59
N GLY A 693 -43.30 1.40 11.76
CA GLY A 693 -41.92 1.27 12.20
C GLY A 693 -41.43 2.45 13.04
N SER A 694 -41.84 3.67 12.69
CA SER A 694 -41.50 4.89 13.44
C SER A 694 -42.05 4.88 14.85
N LEU A 695 -43.29 4.39 15.04
CA LEU A 695 -43.93 4.30 16.35
C LEU A 695 -43.23 3.26 17.23
N LEU A 696 -42.89 2.12 16.63
CA LEU A 696 -42.11 1.07 17.30
C LEU A 696 -40.70 1.55 17.66
N PHE A 697 -40.04 2.32 16.79
CA PHE A 697 -38.72 2.88 17.06
C PHE A 697 -38.78 3.94 18.17
N ALA A 698 -39.78 4.82 18.16
CA ALA A 698 -39.97 5.83 19.21
C ALA A 698 -40.17 5.18 20.58
N LYS A 699 -40.95 4.11 20.65
CA LYS A 699 -41.23 3.39 21.91
C LYS A 699 -40.01 2.63 22.45
N ASN A 700 -39.21 2.01 21.58
CA ASN A 700 -38.24 0.99 21.99
C ASN A 700 -36.76 1.38 21.78
N CYS A 701 -36.46 2.32 20.88
CA CYS A 701 -35.10 2.58 20.40
C CYS A 701 -34.65 4.03 20.62
N GLN A 702 -35.58 4.99 20.55
CA GLN A 702 -35.31 6.44 20.62
C GLN A 702 -34.58 6.86 21.91
N GLY A 703 -34.88 6.23 23.06
CA GLY A 703 -34.25 6.60 24.34
C GLY A 703 -32.72 6.50 24.31
N CYS A 704 -32.17 5.63 23.47
CA CYS A 704 -30.73 5.49 23.27
C CYS A 704 -30.26 6.17 21.97
N HIS A 705 -30.97 5.96 20.86
CA HIS A 705 -30.49 6.36 19.53
C HIS A 705 -30.94 7.76 19.08
N GLY A 706 -31.77 8.45 19.86
CA GLY A 706 -32.39 9.72 19.47
C GLY A 706 -33.56 9.53 18.49
N THR A 707 -34.36 10.58 18.32
CA THR A 707 -35.61 10.56 17.52
C THR A 707 -35.39 10.17 16.06
N GLU A 708 -34.29 10.63 15.47
CA GLU A 708 -33.94 10.35 14.07
C GLU A 708 -32.68 9.49 13.95
N GLY A 709 -32.31 8.76 15.02
CA GLY A 709 -31.15 7.87 14.97
C GLY A 709 -29.79 8.58 14.96
N HIS A 710 -29.67 9.80 15.50
CA HIS A 710 -28.40 10.54 15.59
C HIS A 710 -27.39 9.98 16.61
N GLY A 711 -27.83 9.08 17.50
CA GLY A 711 -27.01 8.49 18.57
C GLY A 711 -26.76 9.45 19.75
N SER A 712 -26.03 8.98 20.77
CA SER A 712 -25.65 9.75 21.97
C SER A 712 -24.12 9.82 22.13
N LYS A 713 -23.60 11.01 22.49
CA LYS A 713 -22.17 11.21 22.77
C LYS A 713 -21.83 10.66 24.16
N GLY A 714 -20.71 9.94 24.26
CA GLY A 714 -20.34 9.05 25.37
C GLY A 714 -19.88 9.71 26.67
N ASP A 715 -20.59 10.73 27.17
CA ASP A 715 -20.35 11.31 28.50
C ASP A 715 -21.29 10.72 29.57
N SER A 716 -22.19 9.80 29.22
CA SER A 716 -23.09 9.11 30.16
C SER A 716 -22.47 7.82 30.72
N PRO A 717 -22.65 7.52 32.03
CA PRO A 717 -22.23 6.26 32.64
C PRO A 717 -22.83 5.00 31.99
N ASP A 718 -23.97 5.13 31.30
CA ASP A 718 -24.77 4.02 30.75
C ASP A 718 -24.54 3.73 29.26
N GLY A 719 -23.49 4.30 28.66
CA GLY A 719 -22.90 3.78 27.44
C GLY A 719 -23.23 4.51 26.13
N TYR A 720 -22.48 4.12 25.11
CA TYR A 720 -22.47 4.69 23.77
C TYR A 720 -23.59 4.10 22.91
N ALA A 721 -24.51 4.94 22.43
CA ALA A 721 -25.49 4.56 21.42
C ALA A 721 -25.09 5.16 20.05
N PRO A 722 -24.80 4.34 19.03
CA PRO A 722 -24.33 4.84 17.74
C PRO A 722 -25.43 5.55 16.93
N ALA A 723 -24.99 6.42 16.02
CA ALA A 723 -25.84 6.99 14.98
C ALA A 723 -26.25 5.91 13.95
N LEU A 724 -27.55 5.72 13.78
CA LEU A 724 -28.17 4.78 12.85
C LEU A 724 -28.54 5.43 11.50
N ASN A 725 -28.53 6.76 11.42
CA ASN A 725 -28.93 7.51 10.22
C ASN A 725 -27.75 7.96 9.33
N SER A 726 -26.52 7.54 9.66
CA SER A 726 -25.37 7.83 8.79
C SER A 726 -25.53 7.09 7.46
N GLN A 727 -25.27 7.79 6.36
CA GLN A 727 -25.46 7.24 5.02
C GLN A 727 -24.50 6.06 4.76
N GLU A 728 -23.31 6.13 5.33
CA GLU A 728 -22.30 5.09 5.29
C GLU A 728 -22.78 3.81 6.00
N PHE A 729 -23.41 3.94 7.18
CA PHE A 729 -23.99 2.80 7.90
C PHE A 729 -25.18 2.21 7.15
N LEU A 730 -26.08 3.06 6.66
CA LEU A 730 -27.28 2.61 5.95
C LEU A 730 -26.92 1.87 4.65
N ARG A 731 -26.02 2.41 3.82
CA ARG A 731 -25.56 1.73 2.59
C ARG A 731 -24.87 0.40 2.84
N ALA A 732 -24.35 0.21 4.04
CA ALA A 732 -23.54 -0.94 4.40
C ALA A 732 -24.27 -2.06 5.14
N ALA A 733 -25.17 -1.72 6.07
CA ALA A 733 -25.92 -2.71 6.82
C ALA A 733 -26.90 -3.43 5.88
N THR A 734 -27.06 -4.75 5.96
CA THR A 734 -28.18 -5.48 5.32
C THR A 734 -29.42 -5.41 6.21
N ASP A 735 -30.60 -5.69 5.65
CA ASP A 735 -31.84 -5.71 6.46
C ASP A 735 -31.86 -6.89 7.42
N ASP A 736 -31.34 -8.04 6.98
CA ASP A 736 -31.12 -9.22 7.82
C ASP A 736 -30.16 -8.92 8.99
N PHE A 737 -29.10 -8.12 8.76
CA PHE A 737 -28.18 -7.69 9.82
C PHE A 737 -28.88 -6.80 10.85
N LEU A 738 -29.67 -5.82 10.40
CA LEU A 738 -30.41 -4.94 11.31
C LEU A 738 -31.43 -5.74 12.12
N LEU A 739 -32.17 -6.65 11.48
CA LEU A 739 -33.12 -7.52 12.18
C LEU A 739 -32.45 -8.43 13.18
N ALA A 740 -31.36 -9.11 12.81
CA ALA A 740 -30.63 -9.99 13.73
C ALA A 740 -30.09 -9.20 14.93
N THR A 741 -29.56 -8.00 14.69
CA THR A 741 -29.06 -7.10 15.74
C THR A 741 -30.15 -6.65 16.69
N ILE A 742 -31.34 -6.32 16.20
CA ILE A 742 -32.49 -5.92 17.04
C ILE A 742 -33.04 -7.13 17.79
N ALA A 743 -33.22 -8.27 17.11
CA ALA A 743 -33.77 -9.47 17.71
C ALA A 743 -32.91 -9.97 18.87
N ILE A 744 -31.63 -10.24 18.61
CA ILE A 744 -30.71 -10.91 19.54
C ILE A 744 -30.01 -9.89 20.46
N GLY A 745 -30.07 -8.60 20.13
CA GLY A 745 -29.26 -7.59 20.79
C GLY A 745 -27.77 -7.81 20.49
N ARG A 746 -26.91 -7.22 21.32
CA ARG A 746 -25.46 -7.27 21.15
C ARG A 746 -24.77 -7.61 22.47
N PRO A 747 -24.16 -8.81 22.56
CA PRO A 747 -23.43 -9.23 23.75
C PRO A 747 -22.36 -8.23 24.17
N ASN A 748 -22.21 -8.01 25.48
CA ASN A 748 -21.27 -7.06 26.08
C ASN A 748 -21.50 -5.58 25.71
N THR A 749 -22.71 -5.22 25.32
CA THR A 749 -23.14 -3.82 25.13
C THR A 749 -24.48 -3.58 25.85
N PRO A 750 -24.88 -2.31 26.06
CA PRO A 750 -26.21 -1.99 26.58
C PRO A 750 -27.38 -2.41 25.67
N MET A 751 -27.14 -2.75 24.39
CA MET A 751 -28.19 -3.16 23.45
C MET A 751 -28.63 -4.60 23.74
N ARG A 752 -29.63 -4.76 24.60
CA ARG A 752 -30.26 -6.05 24.93
C ARG A 752 -31.09 -6.60 23.75
N PRO A 753 -31.45 -7.90 23.75
CA PRO A 753 -32.41 -8.47 22.79
C PRO A 753 -33.76 -7.72 22.83
N PHE A 754 -34.47 -7.67 21.70
CA PHE A 754 -35.84 -7.14 21.60
C PHE A 754 -36.84 -8.16 21.04
N SER A 755 -36.39 -9.34 20.60
CA SER A 755 -37.31 -10.37 20.13
C SER A 755 -38.02 -11.08 21.28
N LYS A 756 -39.29 -11.45 21.01
CA LYS A 756 -40.14 -12.21 21.93
C LYS A 756 -39.42 -13.44 22.50
N GLY A 757 -39.41 -13.57 23.82
CA GLY A 757 -38.85 -14.74 24.52
C GLY A 757 -37.31 -14.81 24.57
N SER A 758 -36.62 -13.74 24.18
CA SER A 758 -35.13 -13.67 24.19
C SER A 758 -34.55 -13.07 25.48
N GLY A 759 -35.36 -12.87 26.53
CA GLY A 759 -34.92 -12.27 27.80
C GLY A 759 -34.59 -10.76 27.70
N GLY A 760 -35.18 -10.10 26.71
CA GLY A 760 -34.94 -8.71 26.32
C GLY A 760 -35.69 -7.65 27.14
N ILE A 761 -35.55 -6.38 26.74
CA ILE A 761 -36.28 -5.25 27.37
C ILE A 761 -37.76 -5.23 26.95
N THR A 762 -38.09 -5.83 25.79
CA THR A 762 -39.43 -5.89 25.20
C THR A 762 -39.60 -7.17 24.38
N ASP A 763 -40.86 -7.53 24.05
CA ASP A 763 -41.21 -8.68 23.22
C ASP A 763 -41.75 -8.26 21.83
N LEU A 764 -40.87 -7.80 20.94
CA LEU A 764 -41.25 -7.52 19.55
C LEU A 764 -41.35 -8.82 18.74
N SER A 765 -42.37 -8.91 17.89
CA SER A 765 -42.46 -9.98 16.90
C SER A 765 -41.43 -9.78 15.79
N ALA A 766 -41.12 -10.83 15.03
CA ALA A 766 -40.25 -10.70 13.85
C ALA A 766 -40.81 -9.70 12.83
N GLU A 767 -42.14 -9.56 12.75
CA GLU A 767 -42.78 -8.57 11.88
C GLU A 767 -42.60 -7.14 12.38
N ASP A 768 -42.73 -6.91 13.69
CA ASP A 768 -42.50 -5.59 14.29
C ASP A 768 -41.06 -5.14 14.09
N ILE A 769 -40.09 -6.06 14.25
CA ILE A 769 -38.68 -5.75 14.00
C ILE A 769 -38.46 -5.38 12.52
N ARG A 770 -39.12 -6.06 11.56
CA ARG A 770 -39.06 -5.69 10.14
C ARG A 770 -39.59 -4.27 9.90
N LYS A 771 -40.64 -3.87 10.59
CA LYS A 771 -41.18 -2.49 10.52
C LYS A 771 -40.18 -1.47 11.05
N VAL A 772 -39.53 -1.75 12.19
CA VAL A 772 -38.45 -0.91 12.74
C VAL A 772 -37.29 -0.79 11.73
N VAL A 773 -36.89 -1.88 11.09
CA VAL A 773 -35.85 -1.87 10.03
C VAL A 773 -36.28 -0.98 8.86
N ALA A 774 -37.52 -1.10 8.39
CA ALA A 774 -38.05 -0.25 7.32
C ALA A 774 -38.00 1.25 7.68
N TYR A 775 -38.29 1.61 8.93
CA TYR A 775 -38.17 2.99 9.39
C TYR A 775 -36.72 3.49 9.40
N ILE A 776 -35.77 2.71 9.93
CA ILE A 776 -34.33 3.05 9.88
C ILE A 776 -33.87 3.26 8.42
N ARG A 777 -34.37 2.45 7.48
CA ARG A 777 -34.07 2.58 6.05
C ARG A 777 -34.62 3.82 5.38
N SER A 778 -35.69 4.41 5.91
CA SER A 778 -36.27 5.63 5.35
C SER A 778 -35.31 6.82 5.37
N TRP A 779 -34.27 6.77 6.20
CA TRP A 779 -33.22 7.79 6.27
C TRP A 779 -32.15 7.66 5.20
N GLU A 780 -32.12 6.58 4.42
CA GLU A 780 -31.14 6.36 3.34
C GLU A 780 -31.48 7.23 2.13
N LYS A 781 -30.57 8.14 1.75
CA LYS A 781 -30.72 8.97 0.56
C LYS A 781 -30.55 8.11 -0.69
N LYS A 782 -31.56 8.13 -1.55
CA LYS A 782 -31.58 7.42 -2.84
C LYS A 782 -30.50 7.91 -3.79
#